data_AF-A0A933FBD1-F1
#
_entry.id   AF-A0A933FBD1-F1
#
_cell.length_a   1.000
_cell.length_b   1.000
_cell.length_c   1.000
_cell.angle_alpha   90.00
_cell.angle_beta   90.00
_cell.angle_gamma   90.00
#
_symmetry.space_group_name_H-M   'P 1'
#
loop_
_entity.id
_entity.type
_entity.pdbx_description
1 polymer ?
#
loop_
_entity_poly.entity_id
_entity_poly.type
_entity_poly.pdbx_seq_one_letter_code
_entity_poly.pdbx_strand_id
1 'polypeptide(L)'
;MPMQWPKQFRRVAVAILIAAGAASAAFGLITIGFFDGIFGEAERKTLDWRMRAAADPPRDKSEVALILFDEESVKEWPFLVPFPRMILADIIDVAANFGAKAIGLDVFLDRLYEDIDFMRYGDQRLRESIANAGNVIIGAETVTTDSGRVLNAPHPYFSEVAAGVASTTLITPFETIREGALLERTDKGLVPSFALALYAKSKGLRMDSMLAAAEQSGRLELPGLPARFAGLPSADDPVRRKPILFMGPPSRAGRDDGAFRVYSSSWIAFAPPDWFRDKIVLLGTGFHAEDRFRGPFYDAPDSTGVIYGWIYGIEVHAATLDNLLMGRHPVPLGPVLILGLLLLLALMVTGMVFWRGVGWGAGIGVLLAVATAALAVVAFGKGYLHVPIVGPTLALAFSFLGSTTYVSIIEGKEKRVIRGAFAKYVSPAVVDQLVADPSRLKLGGEKRSISILFSDLAGFTSLSETMDPEKLLSLLNQYLDQMAEIVLQEGGTLDKYIGDAVMAFWGAPAALPDHALRACRTALRMQRRLSELDQEWAASGLPELHMRIGVNTGAPVVGNIGGEKRFDYTALGDAVNLAARLEPACKSYHVEILISHNTRVGAGDAVLVRELDLLAVYGKREPVPVYELLGLAGDEVSSRAELLQQYDRGLAAFRNRDFELALQYFQAATELDPNDGPSQLYVERCHECILNPPPADWDFVERRTVKG
;
A
#
# COMPACT_ATOMS: atom_id res chain seq x y z
N MET A 1 -32.28 -9.82 14.29
CA MET A 1 -31.65 -9.84 12.95
C MET A 1 -30.85 -8.55 12.78
N PRO A 2 -29.51 -8.58 12.66
CA PRO A 2 -28.75 -7.37 12.41
C PRO A 2 -28.96 -6.91 10.96
N MET A 3 -29.34 -5.65 10.81
CA MET A 3 -29.65 -4.98 9.54
C MET A 3 -28.44 -5.01 8.61
N GLN A 4 -28.49 -5.84 7.56
CA GLN A 4 -27.44 -5.93 6.55
C GLN A 4 -27.52 -4.71 5.62
N TRP A 5 -26.65 -3.73 5.85
CA TRP A 5 -26.49 -2.58 4.96
C TRP A 5 -26.05 -3.00 3.55
N PRO A 6 -26.54 -2.34 2.49
CA PRO A 6 -26.11 -2.58 1.10
C PRO A 6 -24.59 -2.50 0.96
N LYS A 7 -23.96 -3.38 0.16
CA LYS A 7 -22.50 -3.42 -0.06
C LYS A 7 -21.90 -2.04 -0.41
N GLN A 8 -22.64 -1.22 -1.16
CA GLN A 8 -22.22 0.14 -1.53
C GLN A 8 -22.11 1.08 -0.32
N PHE A 9 -23.03 0.99 0.64
CA PHE A 9 -23.03 1.85 1.83
C PHE A 9 -21.85 1.55 2.76
N ARG A 10 -21.50 0.26 2.91
CA ARG A 10 -20.31 -0.17 3.66
C ARG A 10 -19.01 0.34 3.03
N ARG A 11 -18.91 0.32 1.70
CA ARG A 11 -17.72 0.84 0.98
C ARG A 11 -17.55 2.35 1.19
N VAL A 12 -18.64 3.13 1.13
CA VAL A 12 -18.59 4.58 1.36
C VAL A 12 -18.20 4.90 2.81
N ALA A 13 -18.80 4.23 3.80
CA ALA A 13 -18.46 4.44 5.20
C ALA A 13 -16.98 4.12 5.49
N VAL A 14 -16.47 3.02 4.94
CA VAL A 14 -15.06 2.65 5.07
C VAL A 14 -14.15 3.65 4.36
N ALA A 15 -14.52 4.11 3.15
CA ALA A 15 -13.77 5.11 2.43
C ALA A 15 -13.60 6.41 3.26
N ILE A 16 -14.67 6.86 3.90
CA ILE A 16 -14.64 8.04 4.78
C ILE A 16 -13.73 7.79 5.99
N LEU A 17 -13.81 6.63 6.63
CA LEU A 17 -12.97 6.30 7.79
C LEU A 17 -11.49 6.22 7.43
N ILE A 18 -11.14 5.62 6.29
CA ILE A 18 -9.75 5.56 5.80
C ILE A 18 -9.24 6.97 5.52
N ALA A 19 -10.03 7.79 4.82
CA ALA A 19 -9.65 9.16 4.50
C ALA A 19 -9.49 10.03 5.76
N ALA A 20 -10.41 9.91 6.72
CA ALA A 20 -10.31 10.60 8.01
C ALA A 20 -9.07 10.17 8.79
N GLY A 21 -8.80 8.86 8.89
CA GLY A 21 -7.61 8.34 9.55
C GLY A 21 -6.31 8.81 8.90
N ALA A 22 -6.24 8.80 7.56
CA ALA A 22 -5.09 9.28 6.81
C ALA A 22 -4.85 10.79 7.00
N ALA A 23 -5.92 11.60 6.95
CA ALA A 23 -5.83 13.04 7.18
C ALA A 23 -5.42 13.36 8.62
N SER A 24 -5.98 12.67 9.61
CA SER A 24 -5.60 12.83 11.03
C SER A 24 -4.16 12.39 11.30
N ALA A 25 -3.70 11.29 10.70
CA ALA A 25 -2.31 10.84 10.83
C ALA A 25 -1.33 11.85 10.20
N ALA A 26 -1.62 12.33 8.99
CA ALA A 26 -0.81 13.35 8.34
C ALA A 26 -0.81 14.68 9.12
N PHE A 27 -1.97 15.12 9.60
CA PHE A 27 -2.09 16.31 10.43
C PHE A 27 -1.30 16.15 11.73
N GLY A 28 -1.44 15.01 12.41
CA GLY A 28 -0.66 14.66 13.60
C GLY A 28 0.85 14.67 13.36
N LEU A 29 1.35 14.12 12.25
CA LEU A 29 2.79 14.13 11.95
C LEU A 29 3.36 15.53 11.70
N ILE A 30 2.53 16.49 11.28
CA ILE A 30 2.93 17.89 11.10
C ILE A 30 2.74 18.71 12.38
N THR A 31 1.77 18.36 13.22
CA THR A 31 1.35 19.16 14.39
C THR A 31 1.80 18.60 15.74
N ILE A 32 1.70 17.29 15.94
CA ILE A 32 2.07 16.55 17.17
C ILE A 32 3.58 16.27 17.19
N GLY A 33 4.26 16.32 16.04
CA GLY A 33 5.70 16.52 15.99
C GLY A 33 6.03 17.98 16.26
N PHE A 34 6.23 18.32 17.54
CA PHE A 34 6.79 19.58 18.02
C PHE A 34 8.09 19.89 17.25
N PHE A 35 7.99 20.54 16.10
CA PHE A 35 9.05 21.14 15.28
C PHE A 35 10.39 20.37 15.03
N ASP A 36 10.65 19.14 15.50
CA ASP A 36 11.98 18.49 15.38
C ASP A 36 11.95 17.12 14.67
N GLY A 37 10.77 16.66 14.26
CA GLY A 37 10.64 15.42 13.48
C GLY A 37 11.09 15.60 12.03
N ILE A 38 11.49 14.50 11.38
CA ILE A 38 11.97 14.46 9.97
C ILE A 38 10.98 15.15 9.01
N PHE A 39 9.66 15.00 9.22
CA PHE A 39 8.64 15.61 8.36
C PHE A 39 8.50 17.13 8.54
N GLY A 40 8.65 17.64 9.76
CA GLY A 40 8.67 19.08 10.02
C GLY A 40 9.91 19.73 9.42
N GLU A 41 11.07 19.07 9.54
CA GLU A 41 12.31 19.54 8.93
C GLU A 41 12.24 19.50 7.40
N ALA A 42 11.65 18.44 6.82
CA ALA A 42 11.40 18.39 5.39
C ALA A 42 10.52 19.55 4.92
N GLU A 43 9.43 19.86 5.64
CA GLU A 43 8.54 20.98 5.31
C GLU A 43 9.29 22.32 5.39
N ARG A 44 10.12 22.55 6.42
CA ARG A 44 10.96 23.74 6.52
C ARG A 44 11.96 23.86 5.39
N LYS A 45 12.61 22.77 4.97
CA LYS A 45 13.49 22.77 3.80
C LYS A 45 12.75 23.11 2.51
N THR A 46 11.48 22.68 2.36
CA THR A 46 10.66 23.13 1.23
C THR A 46 10.35 24.62 1.28
N LEU A 47 10.18 25.19 2.48
CA LEU A 47 9.99 26.63 2.68
C LEU A 47 11.27 27.39 2.32
N ASP A 48 12.45 26.91 2.74
CA ASP A 48 13.73 27.51 2.39
C ASP A 48 13.97 27.52 0.88
N TRP A 49 13.63 26.42 0.21
CA TRP A 49 13.67 26.35 -1.25
C TRP A 49 12.70 27.35 -1.90
N ARG A 50 11.48 27.49 -1.37
CA ARG A 50 10.51 28.48 -1.88
C ARG A 50 10.95 29.92 -1.65
N MET A 51 11.57 30.23 -0.52
CA MET A 51 12.19 31.54 -0.25
C MET A 51 13.28 31.84 -1.27
N ARG A 52 14.17 30.87 -1.54
CA ARG A 52 15.21 31.00 -2.58
C ARG A 52 14.62 31.18 -3.98
N ALA A 53 13.59 30.42 -4.34
CA ALA A 53 12.95 30.48 -5.64
C ALA A 53 12.15 31.79 -5.86
N ALA A 54 11.62 32.37 -4.77
CA ALA A 54 10.91 33.65 -4.79
C ALA A 54 11.82 34.86 -4.48
N ALA A 55 13.13 34.63 -4.31
CA ALA A 55 14.08 35.66 -3.94
C ALA A 55 14.21 36.70 -5.06
N ASP A 56 13.99 37.96 -4.70
CA ASP A 56 14.25 39.13 -5.53
C ASP A 56 14.93 40.16 -4.62
N PRO A 57 16.28 40.11 -4.49
CA PRO A 57 17.01 40.89 -3.51
C PRO A 57 16.70 42.38 -3.65
N PRO A 58 16.06 43.02 -2.65
CA PRO A 58 15.59 44.39 -2.79
C PRO A 58 16.71 45.40 -2.61
N ARG A 59 18.00 45.02 -2.57
CA ARG A 59 19.13 45.85 -2.10
C ARG A 59 19.12 47.31 -2.57
N ASP A 60 18.75 47.58 -3.83
CA ASP A 60 18.69 48.94 -4.38
C ASP A 60 17.42 49.71 -4.02
N LYS A 61 16.34 48.97 -3.72
CA LYS A 61 15.01 49.45 -3.33
C LYS A 61 14.75 49.41 -1.82
N SER A 62 15.58 48.71 -1.05
CA SER A 62 15.41 48.57 0.40
C SER A 62 15.64 49.89 1.09
N GLU A 63 14.81 50.20 2.08
CA GLU A 63 15.00 51.36 2.95
C GLU A 63 16.09 51.11 4.01
N VAL A 64 16.69 49.91 4.06
CA VAL A 64 17.70 49.53 5.05
C VAL A 64 19.10 49.54 4.44
N ALA A 65 20.05 50.14 5.14
CA ALA A 65 21.48 50.10 4.82
C ALA A 65 22.26 49.51 6.01
N LEU A 66 23.15 48.56 5.72
CA LEU A 66 23.99 47.92 6.72
C LEU A 66 25.38 48.55 6.74
N ILE A 67 25.87 48.89 7.93
CA ILE A 67 27.27 49.21 8.17
C ILE A 67 27.82 48.09 9.05
N LEU A 68 28.78 47.32 8.53
CA LEU A 68 29.37 46.20 9.25
C LEU A 68 30.80 46.55 9.63
N PHE A 69 31.15 46.24 10.88
CA PHE A 69 32.53 45.93 11.19
C PHE A 69 32.82 44.57 10.56
N ASP A 70 33.72 44.50 9.58
CA ASP A 70 34.04 43.30 8.82
C ASP A 70 35.53 42.94 8.95
N GLU A 71 36.00 41.95 8.18
CA GLU A 71 37.41 41.56 8.20
C GLU A 71 38.37 42.71 7.81
N GLU A 72 37.91 43.68 7.02
CA GLU A 72 38.71 44.87 6.67
C GLU A 72 38.82 45.81 7.87
N SER A 73 37.71 46.01 8.60
CA SER A 73 37.71 46.75 9.86
C SER A 73 38.63 46.14 10.91
N VAL A 74 38.74 44.80 10.96
CA VAL A 74 39.67 44.10 11.88
C VAL A 74 41.13 44.33 11.50
N LYS A 75 41.44 44.41 10.20
CA LYS A 75 42.82 44.72 9.74
C LYS A 75 43.24 46.13 10.15
N GLU A 76 42.30 47.07 10.09
CA GLU A 76 42.54 48.45 10.50
C GLU A 76 42.56 48.62 12.03
N TRP A 77 41.68 47.90 12.73
CA TRP A 77 41.54 47.92 14.18
C TRP A 77 41.59 46.51 14.78
N PRO A 78 42.79 45.97 15.08
CA PRO A 78 42.96 44.61 15.57
C PRO A 78 42.29 44.32 16.93
N PHE A 79 41.99 45.36 17.70
CA PHE A 79 41.34 45.29 19.02
C PHE A 79 39.95 45.96 18.98
N LEU A 80 39.02 45.38 18.22
CA LEU A 80 37.64 45.87 18.07
C LEU A 80 36.78 45.72 19.34
N VAL A 81 37.29 45.08 20.40
CA VAL A 81 36.56 44.93 21.67
C VAL A 81 37.34 45.62 22.80
N PRO A 82 36.77 46.65 23.45
CA PRO A 82 35.48 47.27 23.15
C PRO A 82 35.47 48.04 21.81
N PHE A 83 34.29 48.16 21.20
CA PHE A 83 34.13 48.90 19.94
C PHE A 83 34.65 50.33 20.09
N PRO A 84 35.51 50.81 19.17
CA PRO A 84 36.06 52.16 19.26
C PRO A 84 34.96 53.22 19.23
N ARG A 85 34.74 53.87 20.39
CA ARG A 85 33.64 54.82 20.62
C ARG A 85 33.66 56.01 19.66
N MET A 86 34.86 56.50 19.34
CA MET A 86 35.07 57.57 18.35
C MET A 86 34.52 57.21 16.97
N ILE A 87 34.77 55.97 16.52
CA ILE A 87 34.34 55.50 15.20
C ILE A 87 32.80 55.36 15.18
N LEU A 88 32.22 54.81 16.25
CA LEU A 88 30.76 54.75 16.40
C LEU A 88 30.14 56.16 16.31
N ALA A 89 30.75 57.15 16.97
CA ALA A 89 30.31 58.54 16.94
C ALA A 89 30.38 59.13 15.53
N ASP A 90 31.49 58.93 14.82
CA ASP A 90 31.67 59.43 13.46
C ASP A 90 30.69 58.78 12.47
N ILE A 91 30.43 57.47 12.60
CA ILE A 91 29.42 56.77 11.80
C ILE A 91 28.03 57.37 12.04
N ILE A 92 27.66 57.60 13.31
CA ILE A 92 26.36 58.19 13.69
C ILE A 92 26.24 59.59 13.09
N ASP A 93 27.27 60.43 13.21
CA ASP A 93 27.25 61.79 12.68
C ASP A 93 27.12 61.79 11.16
N VAL A 94 27.86 60.94 10.45
CA VAL A 94 27.77 60.82 8.99
C VAL A 94 26.37 60.38 8.57
N ALA A 95 25.84 59.32 9.19
CA ALA A 95 24.50 58.82 8.88
C ALA A 95 23.40 59.86 9.18
N ALA A 96 23.49 60.55 10.32
CA ALA A 96 22.54 61.59 10.71
C ALA A 96 22.61 62.81 9.78
N ASN A 97 23.82 63.31 9.50
CA ASN A 97 24.04 64.47 8.62
C ASN A 97 23.57 64.21 7.18
N PHE A 98 23.63 62.97 6.73
CA PHE A 98 23.14 62.58 5.40
C PHE A 98 21.65 62.23 5.36
N GLY A 99 20.93 62.37 6.48
CA GLY A 99 19.47 62.28 6.52
C GLY A 99 18.95 60.86 6.73
N ALA A 100 19.64 60.03 7.50
CA ALA A 100 19.09 58.76 7.97
C ALA A 100 17.80 58.99 8.79
N LYS A 101 16.76 58.19 8.56
CA LYS A 101 15.47 58.27 9.29
C LYS A 101 15.60 57.73 10.71
N ALA A 102 16.38 56.67 10.88
CA ALA A 102 16.69 56.04 12.15
C ALA A 102 18.06 55.35 12.06
N ILE A 103 18.78 55.31 13.17
CA ILE A 103 20.09 54.67 13.27
C ILE A 103 20.02 53.60 14.36
N GLY A 104 20.24 52.34 14.01
CA GLY A 104 20.30 51.24 14.96
C GLY A 104 21.74 50.92 15.31
N LEU A 105 22.04 50.89 16.60
CA LEU A 105 23.35 50.48 17.13
C LEU A 105 23.22 49.11 17.81
N ASP A 106 23.63 48.05 17.11
CA ASP A 106 23.73 46.68 17.65
C ASP A 106 25.12 46.45 18.26
N VAL A 107 25.41 47.26 19.28
CA VAL A 107 26.64 47.22 20.06
C VAL A 107 26.28 47.41 21.53
N PHE A 108 26.74 46.52 22.39
CA PHE A 108 26.47 46.62 23.83
C PHE A 108 27.30 47.74 24.47
N LEU A 109 26.61 48.73 25.04
CA LEU A 109 27.18 49.87 25.76
C LEU A 109 26.93 49.75 27.27
N ASP A 110 27.38 48.67 27.89
CA ASP A 110 27.10 48.27 29.28
C ASP A 110 27.92 49.02 30.34
N ARG A 111 29.09 49.55 29.96
CA ARG A 111 30.00 50.26 30.88
C ARG A 111 30.67 51.49 30.26
N LEU A 112 31.17 52.35 31.15
CA LEU A 112 32.07 53.47 30.85
C LEU A 112 33.53 53.07 31.08
N TYR A 113 34.43 53.76 30.40
CA TYR A 113 35.88 53.59 30.54
C TYR A 113 36.51 54.83 31.17
N GLU A 114 36.22 55.03 32.46
CA GLU A 114 36.60 56.25 33.17
C GLU A 114 38.11 56.36 33.40
N ASP A 115 38.83 55.25 33.55
CA ASP A 115 40.24 55.24 33.96
C ASP A 115 41.25 55.51 32.81
N ILE A 116 40.77 55.64 31.57
CA ILE A 116 41.60 55.84 30.38
C ILE A 116 41.11 57.09 29.66
N ASP A 117 41.88 58.18 29.70
CA ASP A 117 41.48 59.49 29.16
C ASP A 117 40.99 59.43 27.70
N PHE A 118 41.65 58.64 26.84
CA PHE A 118 41.23 58.45 25.45
C PHE A 118 39.85 57.77 25.33
N MET A 119 39.58 56.76 26.17
CA MET A 119 38.30 56.05 26.15
C MET A 119 37.19 56.90 26.77
N ARG A 120 37.50 57.65 27.84
CA ARG A 120 36.58 58.63 28.44
C ARG A 120 36.17 59.71 27.43
N TYR A 121 37.12 60.24 26.66
CA TYR A 121 36.83 61.17 25.57
C TYR A 121 35.94 60.53 24.49
N GLY A 122 36.23 59.27 24.13
CA GLY A 122 35.40 58.51 23.21
C GLY A 122 33.95 58.30 23.69
N ASP A 123 33.76 57.96 24.96
CA ASP A 123 32.43 57.82 25.57
C ASP A 123 31.66 59.16 25.55
N GLN A 124 32.32 60.27 25.88
CA GLN A 124 31.72 61.61 25.79
C GLN A 124 31.31 61.94 24.35
N ARG A 125 32.23 61.79 23.39
CA ARG A 125 32.00 62.05 21.97
C ARG A 125 30.82 61.22 21.43
N LEU A 126 30.74 59.94 21.81
CA LEU A 126 29.64 59.06 21.42
C LEU A 126 28.30 59.52 22.01
N ARG A 127 28.27 59.90 23.30
CA ARG A 127 27.04 60.45 23.92
C ARG A 127 26.57 61.71 23.19
N GLU A 128 27.49 62.61 22.86
CA GLU A 128 27.18 63.84 22.11
C GLU A 128 26.61 63.53 20.72
N SER A 129 27.21 62.60 19.96
CA SER A 129 26.68 62.15 18.67
C SER A 129 25.29 61.53 18.77
N ILE A 130 25.06 60.65 19.74
CA ILE A 130 23.75 60.03 19.97
C ILE A 130 22.69 61.11 20.24
N ALA A 131 23.01 62.06 21.13
CA ALA A 131 22.12 63.16 21.48
C ALA A 131 21.83 64.07 20.29
N ASN A 132 22.86 64.44 19.52
CA ASN A 132 22.75 65.35 18.37
C ASN A 132 21.95 64.72 17.21
N ALA A 133 22.13 63.42 16.97
CA ALA A 133 21.39 62.70 15.94
C ALA A 133 19.89 62.59 16.28
N GLY A 134 19.54 62.39 17.55
CA GLY A 134 18.15 62.36 18.04
C GLY A 134 17.29 61.19 17.50
N ASN A 135 17.89 60.29 16.73
CA ASN A 135 17.23 59.17 16.07
C ASN A 135 17.95 57.82 16.23
N VAL A 136 18.83 57.71 17.22
CA VAL A 136 19.59 56.50 17.52
C VAL A 136 18.80 55.57 18.44
N ILE A 137 18.64 54.30 18.05
CA ILE A 137 18.11 53.21 18.87
C ILE A 137 19.27 52.29 19.26
N ILE A 138 19.43 52.00 20.55
CA ILE A 138 20.51 51.15 21.05
C ILE A 138 19.96 49.74 21.31
N GLY A 139 20.64 48.74 20.78
CA GLY A 139 20.37 47.34 21.03
C GLY A 139 20.80 46.90 22.43
N ALA A 140 20.00 46.05 23.05
CA ALA A 140 20.27 45.50 24.38
C ALA A 140 19.87 44.02 24.42
N GLU A 141 20.68 43.22 25.11
CA GLU A 141 20.42 41.81 25.27
C GLU A 141 19.36 41.58 26.36
N THR A 142 18.40 40.68 26.11
CA THR A 142 17.52 40.19 27.17
C THR A 142 18.05 38.88 27.72
N VAL A 143 18.36 38.86 29.01
CA VAL A 143 18.89 37.70 29.71
C VAL A 143 17.78 37.06 30.56
N THR A 144 17.71 35.73 30.55
CA THR A 144 16.85 34.98 31.46
C THR A 144 17.56 34.79 32.79
N THR A 145 16.96 35.24 33.89
CA THR A 145 17.42 35.05 35.27
C THR A 145 16.43 34.17 36.05
N ASP A 146 16.79 33.78 37.26
CA ASP A 146 15.89 33.03 38.16
C ASP A 146 14.60 33.82 38.51
N SER A 147 14.64 35.14 38.39
CA SER A 147 13.51 36.04 38.67
C SER A 147 12.61 36.31 37.47
N GLY A 148 13.01 35.89 36.26
CA GLY A 148 12.30 36.17 35.02
C GLY A 148 13.20 36.67 33.90
N ARG A 149 12.65 37.44 32.96
CA ARG A 149 13.43 37.97 31.82
C ARG A 149 13.74 39.44 32.06
N VAL A 150 15.01 39.79 31.99
CA VAL A 150 15.49 41.15 32.24
C VAL A 150 16.25 41.66 31.04
N LEU A 151 15.85 42.84 30.55
CA LEU A 151 16.61 43.58 29.54
C LEU A 151 17.86 44.14 30.21
N ASN A 152 19.04 43.71 29.76
CA ASN A 152 20.31 44.26 30.18
C ASN A 152 20.53 45.61 29.48
N ALA A 153 19.85 46.64 29.99
CA ALA A 153 19.82 47.95 29.38
C ALA A 153 21.23 48.56 29.27
N PRO A 154 21.52 49.34 28.22
CA PRO A 154 22.79 50.05 28.10
C PRO A 154 22.97 51.00 29.28
N HIS A 155 24.22 51.28 29.61
CA HIS A 155 24.59 52.21 30.68
C HIS A 155 23.77 53.51 30.56
N PRO A 156 23.19 54.04 31.66
CA PRO A 156 22.34 55.24 31.65
C PRO A 156 22.96 56.43 30.92
N TYR A 157 24.29 56.54 30.97
CA TYR A 157 25.05 57.56 30.25
C TYR A 157 24.81 57.56 28.72
N PHE A 158 24.44 56.44 28.10
CA PHE A 158 24.08 56.39 26.68
C PHE A 158 22.58 56.29 26.47
N SER A 159 21.88 55.48 27.28
CA SER A 159 20.46 55.21 27.09
C SER A 159 19.55 56.42 27.35
N GLU A 160 19.93 57.35 28.23
CA GLU A 160 19.15 58.57 28.50
C GLU A 160 19.08 59.55 27.31
N VAL A 161 20.11 59.58 26.46
CA VAL A 161 20.18 60.48 25.30
C VAL A 161 19.75 59.80 24.00
N ALA A 162 19.58 58.49 24.00
CA ALA A 162 19.12 57.73 22.86
C ALA A 162 17.62 57.96 22.59
N ALA A 163 17.20 57.76 21.34
CA ALA A 163 15.78 57.82 20.99
C ALA A 163 14.98 56.62 21.52
N GLY A 164 15.66 55.55 21.92
CA GLY A 164 15.06 54.36 22.53
C GLY A 164 16.07 53.24 22.72
N VAL A 165 15.70 52.26 23.54
CA VAL A 165 16.44 51.01 23.76
C VAL A 165 15.53 49.85 23.36
N ALA A 166 16.08 48.83 22.71
CA ALA A 166 15.30 47.72 22.19
C ALA A 166 16.03 46.38 22.33
N SER A 167 15.26 45.30 22.43
CA SER A 167 15.77 43.94 22.57
C SER A 167 16.37 43.44 21.25
N THR A 168 17.62 42.97 21.30
CA THR A 168 18.31 42.28 20.19
C THR A 168 18.21 40.76 20.31
N THR A 169 17.24 40.24 21.07
CA THR A 169 17.06 38.78 21.22
C THR A 169 16.88 38.11 19.85
N LEU A 170 17.83 37.23 19.54
CA LEU A 170 17.80 36.29 18.43
C LEU A 170 17.69 34.86 18.97
N ILE A 171 17.14 33.95 18.16
CA ILE A 171 16.90 32.56 18.56
C ILE A 171 18.15 31.72 18.25
N THR A 172 18.41 30.74 19.12
CA THR A 172 19.56 29.82 19.20
C THR A 172 20.50 29.78 17.97
N PRO A 173 21.81 30.09 18.14
CA PRO A 173 22.78 30.28 17.05
C PRO A 173 23.11 29.04 16.21
N PHE A 174 22.48 27.88 16.47
CA PHE A 174 22.75 26.63 15.76
C PHE A 174 21.59 26.09 14.92
N GLU A 175 20.43 26.73 14.98
CA GLU A 175 19.29 26.41 14.12
C GLU A 175 19.21 27.33 12.90
N THR A 176 18.52 26.87 11.86
CA THR A 176 18.21 27.74 10.72
C THR A 176 17.15 28.75 11.12
N ILE A 177 17.55 30.01 11.23
CA ILE A 177 16.69 31.11 11.66
C ILE A 177 15.67 31.44 10.56
N ARG A 178 14.39 31.38 10.94
CA ARG A 178 13.24 31.64 10.07
C ARG A 178 12.23 32.58 10.71
N GLU A 179 12.48 33.00 11.93
CA GLU A 179 11.60 33.84 12.73
C GLU A 179 12.42 34.96 13.39
N GLY A 180 11.78 36.12 13.50
CA GLY A 180 12.32 37.30 14.16
C GLY A 180 11.46 37.67 15.36
N ALA A 181 12.11 38.16 16.41
CA ALA A 181 11.40 38.75 17.54
C ALA A 181 10.71 40.04 17.07
N LEU A 182 9.43 40.21 17.45
CA LEU A 182 8.68 41.44 17.25
C LEU A 182 8.60 42.23 18.56
N LEU A 183 8.22 41.54 19.63
CA LEU A 183 7.94 42.12 20.94
C LEU A 183 8.26 41.08 22.02
N GLU A 184 8.79 41.54 23.14
CA GLU A 184 9.21 40.69 24.24
C GLU A 184 8.55 41.13 25.55
N ARG A 185 8.23 40.16 26.42
CA ARG A 185 7.77 40.41 27.79
C ARG A 185 8.92 40.20 28.76
N THR A 186 9.21 41.25 29.51
CA THR A 186 10.19 41.26 30.60
C THR A 186 9.48 41.51 31.92
N ASP A 187 10.21 41.38 33.03
CA ASP A 187 9.70 41.64 34.38
C ASP A 187 9.25 43.10 34.56
N LYS A 188 9.80 44.02 33.74
CA LYS A 188 9.47 45.45 33.75
C LYS A 188 8.37 45.84 32.75
N GLY A 189 7.80 44.88 32.03
CA GLY A 189 6.77 45.11 31.02
C GLY A 189 7.20 44.71 29.61
N LEU A 190 6.47 45.21 28.62
CA LEU A 190 6.75 44.96 27.20
C LEU A 190 7.98 45.74 26.70
N VAL A 191 8.85 45.06 25.96
CA VAL A 191 10.05 45.62 25.32
C VAL A 191 9.97 45.38 23.81
N PRO A 192 10.19 46.41 22.97
CA PRO A 192 10.17 46.24 21.52
C PRO A 192 11.43 45.50 21.07
N SER A 193 11.30 44.66 20.04
CA SER A 193 12.48 44.18 19.32
C SER A 193 13.22 45.33 18.64
N PHE A 194 14.51 45.14 18.36
CA PHE A 194 15.36 46.10 17.68
C PHE A 194 14.76 46.55 16.34
N ALA A 195 14.28 45.59 15.53
CA ALA A 195 13.59 45.88 14.26
C ALA A 195 12.30 46.68 14.45
N LEU A 196 11.48 46.36 15.47
CA LEU A 196 10.23 47.07 15.72
C LEU A 196 10.45 48.51 16.20
N ALA A 197 11.45 48.73 17.07
CA ALA A 197 11.80 50.06 17.54
C ALA A 197 12.29 50.97 16.41
N LEU A 198 13.13 50.43 15.51
CA LEU A 198 13.59 51.15 14.32
C LEU A 198 12.46 51.44 13.34
N TYR A 199 11.55 50.48 13.12
CA TYR A 199 10.34 50.69 12.33
C TYR A 199 9.54 51.87 12.88
N ALA A 200 9.21 51.85 14.18
CA ALA A 200 8.44 52.91 14.81
C ALA A 200 9.12 54.28 14.69
N LYS A 201 10.42 54.35 14.98
CA LYS A 201 11.19 55.59 14.87
C LYS A 201 11.20 56.14 13.45
N SER A 202 11.40 55.28 12.45
CA SER A 202 11.40 55.67 11.02
C SER A 202 10.04 56.19 10.54
N LYS A 203 8.94 55.79 11.19
CA LYS A 203 7.57 56.24 10.91
C LYS A 203 7.12 57.39 11.84
N GLY A 204 8.00 57.91 12.69
CA GLY A 204 7.67 58.97 13.65
C GLY A 204 6.72 58.54 14.77
N LEU A 205 6.62 57.23 15.03
CA LEU A 205 5.76 56.66 16.06
C LEU A 205 6.49 56.63 17.42
N ARG A 206 5.75 56.90 18.50
CA ARG A 206 6.27 56.87 19.88
C ARG A 206 6.10 55.50 20.50
N MET A 207 7.14 54.67 20.47
CA MET A 207 7.08 53.28 20.91
C MET A 207 6.57 53.12 22.35
N ASP A 208 7.08 53.89 23.32
CA ASP A 208 6.68 53.76 24.72
C ASP A 208 5.17 53.96 24.94
N SER A 209 4.59 54.93 24.22
CA SER A 209 3.15 55.20 24.27
C SER A 209 2.35 54.05 23.66
N MET A 210 2.86 53.42 22.60
CA MET A 210 2.21 52.28 21.96
C MET A 210 2.28 51.04 22.85
N LEU A 211 3.41 50.79 23.52
CA LEU A 211 3.57 49.68 24.43
C LEU A 211 2.66 49.83 25.66
N ALA A 212 2.59 51.02 26.25
CA ALA A 212 1.67 51.30 27.35
C ALA A 212 0.19 51.12 26.95
N ALA A 213 -0.20 51.60 25.77
CA ALA A 213 -1.54 51.37 25.24
C ALA A 213 -1.82 49.89 24.93
N ALA A 214 -0.79 49.15 24.50
CA ALA A 214 -0.88 47.72 24.22
C ALA A 214 -1.07 46.91 25.51
N GLU A 215 -0.38 47.26 26.60
CA GLU A 215 -0.59 46.62 27.91
C GLU A 215 -2.02 46.82 28.42
N GLN A 216 -2.64 47.97 28.15
CA GLN A 216 -4.03 48.25 28.54
C GLN A 216 -5.07 47.56 27.65
N SER A 217 -4.87 47.59 26.34
CA SER A 217 -5.83 47.06 25.35
C SER A 217 -5.66 45.56 25.08
N GLY A 218 -4.54 44.97 25.50
CA GLY A 218 -4.15 43.61 25.17
C GLY A 218 -3.71 43.41 23.72
N ARG A 219 -3.55 44.49 22.95
CA ARG A 219 -3.20 44.44 21.52
C ARG A 219 -2.24 45.57 21.13
N LEU A 220 -1.20 45.24 20.36
CA LEU A 220 -0.28 46.23 19.80
C LEU A 220 -0.81 46.77 18.46
N GLU A 221 -1.38 47.96 18.46
CA GLU A 221 -1.80 48.61 17.21
C GLU A 221 -0.61 49.28 16.52
N LEU A 222 -0.20 48.75 15.38
CA LEU A 222 0.87 49.32 14.55
C LEU A 222 0.29 49.92 13.26
N PRO A 223 0.28 51.25 13.10
CA PRO A 223 -0.17 51.88 11.86
C PRO A 223 0.60 51.34 10.65
N GLY A 224 -0.14 51.02 9.58
CA GLY A 224 0.42 50.49 8.33
C GLY A 224 0.71 48.99 8.32
N LEU A 225 0.56 48.28 9.45
CA LEU A 225 0.76 46.84 9.54
C LEU A 225 -0.56 46.05 9.69
N PRO A 226 -0.66 44.83 9.14
CA PRO A 226 -1.88 44.03 9.26
C PRO A 226 -2.17 43.62 10.72
N ALA A 227 -3.45 43.46 11.07
CA ALA A 227 -3.93 43.15 12.44
C ALA A 227 -3.31 41.90 13.10
N ARG A 228 -2.72 41.00 12.32
CA ARG A 228 -1.99 39.81 12.80
C ARG A 228 -0.69 40.14 13.55
N PHE A 229 -0.13 41.34 13.39
CA PHE A 229 1.01 41.83 14.15
C PHE A 229 0.63 42.32 15.55
N ALA A 230 -0.67 42.47 15.83
CA ALA A 230 -1.16 43.07 17.08
C ALA A 230 -1.15 42.15 18.32
N GLY A 231 -0.77 40.88 18.18
CA GLY A 231 -0.75 39.96 19.31
C GLY A 231 0.41 40.25 20.26
N LEU A 232 0.17 40.11 21.56
CA LEU A 232 1.18 40.27 22.61
C LEU A 232 1.82 38.94 23.03
N PRO A 233 3.06 38.96 23.54
CA PRO A 233 3.67 37.81 24.21
C PRO A 233 2.92 37.45 25.50
N SER A 234 2.84 36.15 25.78
CA SER A 234 2.26 35.59 27.00
C SER A 234 3.34 35.25 28.01
N ALA A 235 2.96 34.78 29.22
CA ALA A 235 3.93 34.31 30.20
C ALA A 235 4.64 33.02 29.74
N ASP A 236 3.90 32.12 29.08
CA ASP A 236 4.43 30.84 28.59
C ASP A 236 5.26 30.97 27.30
N ASP A 237 5.02 32.03 26.51
CA ASP A 237 5.80 32.39 25.32
C ASP A 237 6.16 33.90 25.39
N PRO A 238 7.26 34.24 26.09
CA PRO A 238 7.59 35.62 26.42
C PRO A 238 8.11 36.41 25.23
N VAL A 239 8.40 35.77 24.10
CA VAL A 239 8.88 36.44 22.89
C VAL A 239 7.88 36.24 21.76
N ARG A 240 7.21 37.30 21.35
CA ARG A 240 6.30 37.27 20.21
C ARG A 240 7.11 37.23 18.92
N ARG A 241 7.10 36.09 18.25
CA ARG A 241 7.83 35.83 17.01
C ARG A 241 6.98 36.03 15.76
N LYS A 242 7.64 36.34 14.65
CA LYS A 242 7.05 36.34 13.31
C LYS A 242 7.96 35.67 12.30
N PRO A 243 7.41 34.88 11.36
CA PRO A 243 8.20 34.35 10.25
C PRO A 243 8.86 35.50 9.46
N ILE A 244 10.14 35.33 9.14
CA ILE A 244 10.92 36.26 8.33
C ILE A 244 10.89 35.78 6.89
N LEU A 245 10.60 36.68 5.94
CA LEU A 245 10.88 36.42 4.53
C LEU A 245 12.31 36.89 4.23
N PHE A 246 13.20 35.94 3.90
CA PHE A 246 14.53 36.26 3.40
C PHE A 246 14.46 36.46 1.89
N MET A 247 14.76 37.66 1.42
CA MET A 247 14.62 38.04 0.01
C MET A 247 15.91 37.85 -0.82
N GLY A 248 16.99 37.39 -0.20
CA GLY A 248 18.27 37.19 -0.86
C GLY A 248 19.26 36.44 0.02
N PRO A 249 20.42 36.08 -0.54
CA PRO A 249 21.51 35.45 0.19
C PRO A 249 22.16 36.40 1.21
N PRO A 250 23.04 35.88 2.10
CA PRO A 250 23.77 36.69 3.08
C PRO A 250 24.47 37.89 2.42
N SER A 251 24.28 39.07 2.99
CA SER A 251 24.84 40.32 2.49
C SER A 251 26.27 40.48 2.99
N ARG A 252 27.20 40.90 2.11
CA ARG A 252 28.62 41.06 2.43
C ARG A 252 29.19 42.32 1.79
N ALA A 253 30.14 42.96 2.46
CA ALA A 253 30.90 44.06 1.87
C ALA A 253 31.61 43.58 0.59
N GLY A 254 31.50 44.35 -0.49
CA GLY A 254 32.16 44.05 -1.77
C GLY A 254 31.52 42.95 -2.62
N ARG A 255 30.39 42.36 -2.21
CA ARG A 255 29.58 41.48 -3.06
C ARG A 255 28.23 42.10 -3.37
N ASP A 256 27.80 41.94 -4.61
CA ASP A 256 26.61 42.58 -5.17
C ASP A 256 25.37 41.66 -5.24
N ASP A 257 25.41 40.49 -4.62
CA ASP A 257 24.34 39.49 -4.67
C ASP A 257 23.46 39.41 -3.41
N GLY A 258 23.85 40.11 -2.34
CA GLY A 258 23.16 40.12 -1.04
C GLY A 258 21.78 40.77 -1.01
N ALA A 259 21.00 40.44 0.03
CA ALA A 259 19.68 41.03 0.28
C ALA A 259 19.71 42.55 0.54
N PHE A 260 20.77 43.03 1.20
CA PHE A 260 20.95 44.42 1.62
C PHE A 260 22.25 45.01 1.08
N ARG A 261 22.28 46.34 0.92
CA ARG A 261 23.54 47.05 0.69
C ARG A 261 24.33 47.08 2.00
N VAL A 262 25.57 46.61 1.91
CA VAL A 262 26.52 46.55 3.03
C VAL A 262 27.69 47.45 2.74
N TYR A 263 28.00 48.31 3.71
CA TYR A 263 29.18 49.17 3.70
C TYR A 263 30.10 48.76 4.85
N SER A 264 31.40 48.65 4.57
CA SER A 264 32.40 48.43 5.62
C SER A 264 32.58 49.71 6.43
N SER A 265 32.70 49.58 7.75
CA SER A 265 32.90 50.72 8.63
C SER A 265 34.21 51.47 8.37
N SER A 266 35.23 50.80 7.82
CA SER A 266 36.50 51.40 7.38
C SER A 266 36.35 52.46 6.28
N TRP A 267 35.28 52.38 5.49
CA TRP A 267 35.07 53.27 4.33
C TRP A 267 34.06 54.39 4.61
N ILE A 268 33.52 54.47 5.82
CA ILE A 268 32.42 55.39 6.14
C ILE A 268 32.80 56.87 5.97
N ALA A 269 34.07 57.22 6.21
CA ALA A 269 34.57 58.58 6.05
C ALA A 269 34.49 59.08 4.58
N PHE A 270 34.38 58.16 3.62
CA PHE A 270 34.26 58.44 2.19
C PHE A 270 32.85 58.18 1.66
N ALA A 271 31.87 57.94 2.54
CA ALA A 271 30.50 57.68 2.13
C ALA A 271 29.88 58.90 1.41
N PRO A 272 29.32 58.74 0.20
CA PRO A 272 28.53 59.79 -0.42
C PRO A 272 27.16 59.94 0.29
N PRO A 273 26.55 61.15 0.27
CA PRO A 273 25.28 61.41 0.97
C PRO A 273 24.13 60.45 0.60
N ASP A 274 24.08 60.00 -0.65
CA ASP A 274 23.02 59.14 -1.15
C ASP A 274 23.04 57.72 -0.55
N TRP A 275 24.11 57.33 0.16
CA TRP A 275 24.17 56.04 0.86
C TRP A 275 23.17 55.95 2.02
N PHE A 276 22.91 57.07 2.71
CA PHE A 276 22.10 57.08 3.94
C PHE A 276 20.85 57.95 3.87
N ARG A 277 20.72 58.81 2.85
CA ARG A 277 19.54 59.66 2.67
C ARG A 277 18.26 58.84 2.63
N ASP A 278 17.32 59.17 3.52
CA ASP A 278 16.02 58.52 3.67
C ASP A 278 16.07 57.01 4.00
N LYS A 279 17.23 56.52 4.44
CA LYS A 279 17.45 55.12 4.85
C LYS A 279 17.38 54.95 6.36
N ILE A 280 17.18 53.71 6.80
CA ILE A 280 17.41 53.26 8.16
C ILE A 280 18.78 52.57 8.17
N VAL A 281 19.68 53.09 8.97
CA VAL A 281 21.07 52.63 9.03
C VAL A 281 21.22 51.68 10.21
N LEU A 282 21.73 50.49 9.95
CA LEU A 282 21.98 49.46 10.96
C LEU A 282 23.48 49.24 11.10
N LEU A 283 24.01 49.48 12.29
CA LEU A 283 25.41 49.29 12.63
C LEU A 283 25.54 48.06 13.52
N GLY A 284 26.34 47.09 13.09
CA GLY A 284 26.56 45.86 13.84
C GLY A 284 27.81 45.12 13.38
N THR A 285 27.97 43.89 13.87
CA THR A 285 29.16 43.08 13.59
C THR A 285 28.93 42.12 12.43
N GLY A 286 29.94 41.94 11.58
CA GLY A 286 29.89 41.04 10.43
C GLY A 286 30.96 39.94 10.46
N PHE A 287 31.55 39.62 11.63
CA PHE A 287 32.64 38.62 11.71
C PHE A 287 32.62 37.73 12.97
N HIS A 288 32.03 38.16 14.09
CA HIS A 288 32.06 37.41 15.35
C HIS A 288 31.41 36.03 15.20
N ALA A 289 32.05 35.00 15.77
CA ALA A 289 31.59 33.61 15.65
C ALA A 289 30.30 33.34 16.44
N GLU A 290 30.07 34.10 17.52
CA GLU A 290 28.91 33.97 18.41
C GLU A 290 27.62 34.56 17.81
N ASP A 291 27.75 35.38 16.76
CA ASP A 291 26.63 36.07 16.08
C ASP A 291 26.34 35.49 14.68
N ARG A 292 26.68 34.21 14.45
CA ARG A 292 26.46 33.53 13.17
C ARG A 292 25.22 32.65 13.22
N PHE A 293 24.35 32.81 12.23
CA PHE A 293 23.13 32.01 12.09
C PHE A 293 23.05 31.35 10.72
N ARG A 294 22.36 30.21 10.64
CA ARG A 294 22.01 29.58 9.36
C ARG A 294 20.75 30.26 8.83
N GLY A 295 20.80 30.85 7.63
CA GLY A 295 19.60 31.35 6.94
C GLY A 295 19.04 30.33 5.94
N PRO A 296 17.90 30.61 5.28
CA PRO A 296 17.35 29.76 4.20
C PRO A 296 18.27 29.55 2.99
N PHE A 297 19.31 30.37 2.86
CA PHE A 297 20.32 30.30 1.80
C PHE A 297 21.60 29.57 2.25
N TYR A 298 21.72 29.17 3.51
CA TYR A 298 22.88 28.44 4.01
C TYR A 298 23.08 27.13 3.22
N ASP A 299 24.32 26.82 2.84
CA ASP A 299 24.68 25.69 1.97
C ASP A 299 24.06 25.70 0.55
N ALA A 300 23.40 26.79 0.13
CA ALA A 300 22.92 26.93 -1.23
C ALA A 300 24.04 27.47 -2.15
N PRO A 301 24.20 26.94 -3.37
CA PRO A 301 25.14 27.49 -4.35
C PRO A 301 24.60 28.79 -4.96
N ASP A 302 25.49 29.75 -5.18
CA ASP A 302 25.24 30.91 -6.02
C ASP A 302 25.34 30.57 -7.52
N SER A 303 25.13 31.58 -8.38
CA SER A 303 25.21 31.42 -9.84
C SER A 303 26.60 31.02 -10.35
N THR A 304 27.64 31.19 -9.55
CA THR A 304 29.03 30.83 -9.84
C THR A 304 29.46 29.50 -9.20
N GLY A 305 28.58 28.86 -8.43
CA GLY A 305 28.85 27.62 -7.70
C GLY A 305 29.49 27.83 -6.32
N VAL A 306 29.67 29.07 -5.86
CA VAL A 306 30.15 29.36 -4.50
C VAL A 306 29.00 29.16 -3.52
N ILE A 307 29.28 28.44 -2.44
CA ILE A 307 28.28 28.13 -1.42
C ILE A 307 28.10 29.33 -0.48
N TYR A 308 26.86 29.76 -0.29
CA TYR A 308 26.54 30.80 0.69
C TYR A 308 26.77 30.29 2.12
N GLY A 309 27.36 31.17 2.95
CA GLY A 309 27.71 30.88 4.33
C GLY A 309 26.69 31.40 5.35
N TRP A 310 27.19 31.71 6.53
CA TRP A 310 26.44 32.26 7.66
C TRP A 310 25.85 33.65 7.34
N ILE A 311 24.70 33.96 7.96
CA ILE A 311 24.20 35.33 8.13
C ILE A 311 24.56 35.82 9.53
N TYR A 312 24.67 37.13 9.72
CA TYR A 312 24.96 37.75 11.02
C TYR A 312 23.70 38.31 11.67
N GLY A 313 23.70 38.49 13.00
CA GLY A 313 22.51 38.88 13.75
C GLY A 313 21.90 40.20 13.28
N ILE A 314 22.76 41.18 12.98
CA ILE A 314 22.36 42.46 12.39
C ILE A 314 21.59 42.31 11.07
N GLU A 315 21.92 41.32 10.24
CA GLU A 315 21.20 41.03 9.00
C GLU A 315 19.84 40.37 9.26
N VAL A 316 19.71 39.57 10.33
CA VAL A 316 18.41 39.04 10.78
C VAL A 316 17.50 40.19 11.22
N HIS A 317 18.03 41.16 11.95
CA HIS A 317 17.31 42.37 12.32
C HIS A 317 16.92 43.20 11.09
N ALA A 318 17.83 43.35 10.11
CA ALA A 318 17.55 44.01 8.84
C ALA A 318 16.43 43.32 8.05
N ALA A 319 16.48 41.99 7.94
CA ALA A 319 15.42 41.19 7.31
C ALA A 319 14.09 41.40 8.02
N THR A 320 14.07 41.32 9.35
CA THR A 320 12.85 41.55 10.15
C THR A 320 12.29 42.96 9.93
N LEU A 321 13.16 43.98 9.93
CA LEU A 321 12.78 45.37 9.69
C LEU A 321 12.24 45.59 8.26
N ASP A 322 12.89 45.04 7.24
CA ASP A 322 12.43 45.13 5.84
C ASP A 322 11.04 44.49 5.66
N ASN A 323 10.81 43.34 6.30
CA ASN A 323 9.49 42.69 6.35
C ASN A 323 8.41 43.61 6.96
N LEU A 324 8.74 44.36 8.04
CA LEU A 324 7.83 45.34 8.64
C LEU A 324 7.58 46.55 7.73
N LEU A 325 8.63 47.10 7.11
CA LEU A 325 8.51 48.26 6.23
C LEU A 325 7.69 47.96 4.98
N MET A 326 7.90 46.78 4.40
CA MET A 326 7.22 46.34 3.18
C MET A 326 5.87 45.66 3.46
N GLY A 327 5.55 45.36 4.72
CA GLY A 327 4.37 44.59 5.11
C GLY A 327 4.37 43.15 4.59
N ARG A 328 5.55 42.61 4.25
CA ARG A 328 5.73 41.26 3.69
C ARG A 328 6.13 40.30 4.80
N HIS A 329 5.63 39.07 4.76
CA HIS A 329 6.03 37.98 5.65
C HIS A 329 5.38 36.68 5.16
N PRO A 330 5.97 35.51 5.46
CA PRO A 330 5.31 34.23 5.24
C PRO A 330 4.00 34.14 6.02
N VAL A 331 2.91 33.80 5.33
CA VAL A 331 1.58 33.67 5.92
C VAL A 331 1.24 32.18 6.02
N PRO A 332 1.31 31.55 7.20
CA PRO A 332 0.94 30.15 7.34
C PRO A 332 -0.55 29.95 7.08
N LEU A 333 -0.90 28.88 6.37
CA LEU A 333 -2.28 28.46 6.22
C LEU A 333 -2.86 28.04 7.58
N GLY A 334 -4.09 28.47 7.90
CA GLY A 334 -4.71 28.15 9.18
C GLY A 334 -4.94 26.64 9.38
N PRO A 335 -4.87 26.12 10.63
CA PRO A 335 -4.92 24.68 10.90
C PRO A 335 -6.21 24.02 10.42
N VAL A 336 -7.35 24.72 10.49
CA VAL A 336 -8.65 24.23 9.98
C VAL A 336 -8.63 24.05 8.45
N LEU A 337 -8.04 25.01 7.74
CA LEU A 337 -7.90 24.94 6.28
C LEU A 337 -6.93 23.83 5.86
N ILE A 338 -5.84 23.63 6.63
CA ILE A 338 -4.93 22.50 6.43
C ILE A 338 -5.69 21.18 6.60
N LEU A 339 -6.40 20.99 7.71
CA LEU A 339 -7.16 19.76 7.94
C LEU A 339 -8.21 19.50 6.86
N GLY A 340 -8.93 20.55 6.43
CA GLY A 340 -9.89 20.46 5.32
C GLY A 340 -9.24 20.05 4.00
N LEU A 341 -8.06 20.60 3.68
CA LEU A 341 -7.27 20.22 2.51
C LEU A 341 -6.85 18.75 2.58
N LEU A 342 -6.32 18.29 3.72
CA LEU A 342 -5.90 16.90 3.90
C LEU A 342 -7.07 15.92 3.73
N LEU A 343 -8.22 16.22 4.34
CA LEU A 343 -9.44 15.42 4.22
C LEU A 343 -9.95 15.34 2.78
N LEU A 344 -9.99 16.48 2.08
CA LEU A 344 -10.43 16.53 0.68
C LEU A 344 -9.55 15.64 -0.21
N LEU A 345 -8.23 15.78 -0.11
CA LEU A 345 -7.26 15.01 -0.88
C LEU A 345 -7.35 13.50 -0.56
N ALA A 346 -7.45 13.16 0.72
CA ALA A 346 -7.62 11.80 1.19
C ALA A 346 -8.89 11.13 0.64
N LEU A 347 -10.01 11.87 0.63
CA LEU A 347 -11.29 11.41 0.08
C LEU A 347 -11.23 11.20 -1.44
N MET A 348 -10.55 12.10 -2.17
CA MET A 348 -10.41 11.96 -3.63
C MET A 348 -9.65 10.69 -4.02
N VAL A 349 -8.51 10.40 -3.38
CA VAL A 349 -7.72 9.19 -3.65
C VAL A 349 -8.50 7.95 -3.25
N THR A 350 -9.05 7.93 -2.03
CA THR A 350 -9.80 6.78 -1.51
C THR A 350 -11.02 6.48 -2.38
N GLY A 351 -11.79 7.52 -2.72
CA GLY A 351 -12.95 7.40 -3.62
C GLY A 351 -12.57 6.86 -4.99
N MET A 352 -11.45 7.32 -5.56
CA MET A 352 -10.98 6.84 -6.86
C MET A 352 -10.55 5.36 -6.83
N VAL A 353 -9.86 4.92 -5.78
CA VAL A 353 -9.51 3.51 -5.57
C VAL A 353 -10.76 2.64 -5.52
N PHE A 354 -11.79 3.06 -4.77
CA PHE A 354 -13.03 2.29 -4.65
C PHE A 354 -13.90 2.31 -5.91
N TRP A 355 -13.86 3.38 -6.71
CA TRP A 355 -14.72 3.53 -7.89
C TRP A 355 -14.12 2.95 -9.16
N ARG A 356 -12.83 3.18 -9.41
CA ARG A 356 -12.15 2.82 -10.66
C ARG A 356 -10.99 1.84 -10.47
N GLY A 357 -10.61 1.54 -9.23
CA GLY A 357 -9.55 0.59 -8.90
C GLY A 357 -8.21 1.25 -8.55
N VAL A 358 -7.26 0.43 -8.11
CA VAL A 358 -5.97 0.86 -7.53
C VAL A 358 -5.13 1.70 -8.50
N GLY A 359 -5.05 1.31 -9.78
CA GLY A 359 -4.25 2.04 -10.79
C GLY A 359 -4.70 3.50 -10.98
N TRP A 360 -6.03 3.74 -10.98
CA TRP A 360 -6.59 5.09 -11.04
C TRP A 360 -6.36 5.87 -9.76
N GLY A 361 -6.43 5.20 -8.60
CA GLY A 361 -6.07 5.76 -7.30
C GLY A 361 -4.62 6.24 -7.24
N ALA A 362 -3.68 5.46 -7.78
CA ALA A 362 -2.27 5.86 -7.87
C ALA A 362 -2.08 7.06 -8.79
N GLY A 363 -2.69 7.03 -9.99
CA GLY A 363 -2.61 8.11 -10.96
C GLY A 363 -3.14 9.45 -10.41
N ILE A 364 -4.32 9.44 -9.79
CA ILE A 364 -4.88 10.66 -9.18
C ILE A 364 -4.05 11.12 -7.98
N GLY A 365 -3.50 10.19 -7.18
CA GLY A 365 -2.64 10.51 -6.05
C GLY A 365 -1.39 11.28 -6.47
N VAL A 366 -0.69 10.81 -7.51
CA VAL A 366 0.49 11.50 -8.07
C VAL A 366 0.11 12.86 -8.65
N LEU A 367 -0.98 12.93 -9.43
CA LEU A 367 -1.45 14.18 -10.01
C LEU A 367 -1.75 15.23 -8.93
N LEU A 368 -2.46 14.83 -7.86
CA LEU A 368 -2.82 15.72 -6.75
C LEU A 368 -1.59 16.15 -5.92
N ALA A 369 -0.60 15.27 -5.76
CA ALA A 369 0.66 15.62 -5.08
C ALA A 369 1.41 16.70 -5.86
N VAL A 370 1.57 16.53 -7.19
CA VAL A 370 2.21 17.52 -8.07
C VAL A 370 1.41 18.82 -8.09
N ALA A 371 0.08 18.75 -8.22
CA ALA A 371 -0.79 19.92 -8.24
C ALA A 371 -0.71 20.73 -6.95
N THR A 372 -0.67 20.05 -5.79
CA THR A 372 -0.57 20.72 -4.48
C THR A 372 0.81 21.33 -4.27
N ALA A 373 1.89 20.64 -4.69
CA ALA A 373 3.24 21.21 -4.67
C ALA A 373 3.32 22.46 -5.57
N ALA A 374 2.84 22.39 -6.82
CA ALA A 374 2.82 23.52 -7.74
C ALA A 374 1.99 24.69 -7.19
N LEU A 375 0.80 24.42 -6.63
CA LEU A 375 -0.03 25.42 -5.97
C LEU A 375 0.71 26.08 -4.80
N ALA A 376 1.43 25.30 -3.98
CA ALA A 376 2.20 25.81 -2.86
C ALA A 376 3.35 26.72 -3.30
N VAL A 377 4.01 26.43 -4.42
CA VAL A 377 5.03 27.31 -5.01
C VAL A 377 4.42 28.60 -5.52
N VAL A 378 3.33 28.53 -6.30
CA VAL A 378 2.67 29.70 -6.86
C VAL A 378 2.05 30.60 -5.78
N ALA A 379 1.40 30.00 -4.78
CA ALA A 379 0.81 30.72 -3.65
C ALA A 379 1.87 31.45 -2.82
N PHE A 380 3.04 30.83 -2.64
CA PHE A 380 4.16 31.46 -1.96
C PHE A 380 4.77 32.60 -2.81
N GLY A 381 5.00 32.38 -4.11
CA GLY A 381 5.61 33.38 -4.99
C GLY A 381 4.74 34.64 -5.23
N LYS A 382 3.41 34.52 -5.24
CA LYS A 382 2.49 35.65 -5.50
C LYS A 382 2.01 36.39 -4.25
N GLY A 383 1.99 35.73 -3.10
CA GLY A 383 1.39 36.30 -1.88
C GLY A 383 1.98 35.80 -0.58
N TYR A 384 3.15 35.15 -0.64
CA TYR A 384 3.86 34.59 0.52
C TYR A 384 3.02 33.64 1.38
N LEU A 385 1.97 33.06 0.79
CA LEU A 385 1.11 32.10 1.48
C LEU A 385 1.84 30.76 1.60
N HIS A 386 2.14 30.37 2.83
CA HIS A 386 2.77 29.10 3.16
C HIS A 386 1.72 27.99 3.24
N VAL A 387 1.53 27.32 2.10
CA VAL A 387 0.76 26.07 2.00
C VAL A 387 1.71 24.89 2.25
N PRO A 388 1.39 23.94 3.14
CA PRO A 388 2.24 22.79 3.40
C PRO A 388 2.32 21.85 2.19
N ILE A 389 3.48 21.24 1.95
CA ILE A 389 3.69 20.26 0.87
C ILE A 389 3.78 18.84 1.43
N VAL A 390 4.51 18.67 2.54
CA VAL A 390 4.77 17.36 3.13
C VAL A 390 3.48 16.72 3.64
N GLY A 391 2.64 17.49 4.33
CA GLY A 391 1.36 17.02 4.87
C GLY A 391 0.41 16.44 3.84
N PRO A 392 0.02 17.23 2.82
CA PRO A 392 -0.81 16.73 1.72
C PRO A 392 -0.24 15.47 1.06
N THR A 393 1.09 15.42 0.86
CA THR A 393 1.75 14.24 0.28
C THR A 393 1.59 13.00 1.17
N LEU A 394 1.75 13.14 2.49
CA LEU A 394 1.52 12.05 3.45
C LEU A 394 0.06 11.61 3.49
N ALA A 395 -0.89 12.55 3.49
CA ALA A 395 -2.32 12.23 3.48
C ALA A 395 -2.72 11.43 2.23
N LEU A 396 -2.21 11.82 1.06
CA LEU A 396 -2.38 11.08 -0.20
C LEU A 396 -1.79 9.67 -0.10
N ALA A 397 -0.54 9.54 0.39
CA ALA A 397 0.14 8.25 0.53
C ALA A 397 -0.58 7.30 1.50
N PHE A 398 -0.95 7.76 2.70
CA PHE A 398 -1.68 6.96 3.67
C PHE A 398 -3.08 6.56 3.19
N SER A 399 -3.78 7.47 2.50
CA SER A 399 -5.09 7.17 1.91
C SER A 399 -4.97 6.09 0.83
N PHE A 400 -3.96 6.18 -0.03
CA PHE A 400 -3.69 5.18 -1.05
C PHE A 400 -3.31 3.82 -0.45
N LEU A 401 -2.39 3.79 0.52
CA LEU A 401 -1.97 2.56 1.20
C LEU A 401 -3.12 1.92 1.96
N GLY A 402 -3.89 2.70 2.73
CA GLY A 402 -5.02 2.22 3.50
C GLY A 402 -6.13 1.65 2.62
N SER A 403 -6.50 2.35 1.56
CA SER A 403 -7.53 1.89 0.62
C SER A 403 -7.09 0.66 -0.18
N THR A 404 -5.84 0.62 -0.66
CA THR A 404 -5.28 -0.53 -1.38
C THR A 404 -5.19 -1.77 -0.48
N THR A 405 -4.74 -1.60 0.77
CA THR A 405 -4.69 -2.69 1.76
C THR A 405 -6.08 -3.25 2.02
N TYR A 406 -7.08 -2.37 2.21
CA TYR A 406 -8.46 -2.79 2.42
C TYR A 406 -9.01 -3.58 1.23
N VAL A 407 -8.86 -3.07 0.01
CA VAL A 407 -9.30 -3.75 -1.22
C VAL A 407 -8.62 -5.12 -1.34
N SER A 408 -7.30 -5.18 -1.12
CA SER A 408 -6.53 -6.43 -1.21
C SER A 408 -6.96 -7.49 -0.19
N ILE A 409 -7.26 -7.08 1.05
CA ILE A 409 -7.70 -8.01 2.10
C ILE A 409 -9.12 -8.54 1.80
N ILE A 410 -10.04 -7.68 1.33
CA ILE A 410 -11.41 -8.10 1.06
C ILE A 410 -11.49 -8.97 -0.20
N GLU A 411 -10.89 -8.54 -1.31
CA GLU A 411 -10.89 -9.32 -2.55
C GLU A 411 -10.09 -10.63 -2.39
N GLY A 412 -9.02 -10.62 -1.59
CA GLY A 412 -8.23 -11.80 -1.30
C GLY A 412 -8.96 -12.86 -0.48
N LYS A 413 -9.85 -12.47 0.43
CA LYS A 413 -10.63 -13.41 1.25
C LYS A 413 -11.66 -14.18 0.42
N GLU A 414 -12.39 -13.50 -0.47
CA GLU A 414 -13.41 -14.16 -1.32
C GLU A 414 -12.78 -15.22 -2.24
N LYS A 415 -11.64 -14.90 -2.87
CA LYS A 415 -10.93 -15.85 -3.74
C LYS A 415 -10.39 -17.09 -3.01
N ARG A 416 -9.88 -16.93 -1.78
CA ARG A 416 -9.34 -18.06 -0.99
C ARG A 416 -10.43 -19.01 -0.50
N VAL A 417 -11.58 -18.47 -0.09
CA VAL A 417 -12.72 -19.29 0.35
C VAL A 417 -13.24 -20.15 -0.79
N ILE A 418 -13.38 -19.56 -1.99
CA ILE A 418 -13.79 -20.31 -3.19
C ILE A 418 -12.75 -21.37 -3.54
N ARG A 419 -11.46 -21.01 -3.59
CA ARG A 419 -10.37 -21.95 -3.94
C ARG A 419 -10.31 -23.15 -2.98
N GLY A 420 -10.43 -22.92 -1.67
CA GLY A 420 -10.38 -23.97 -0.66
C GLY A 420 -11.59 -24.90 -0.66
N ALA A 421 -12.76 -24.41 -1.08
CA ALA A 421 -13.96 -25.24 -1.20
C ALA A 421 -13.86 -26.21 -2.40
N PHE A 422 -13.38 -25.75 -3.56
CA PHE A 422 -13.35 -26.56 -4.79
C PHE A 422 -12.11 -27.46 -4.94
N ALA A 423 -10.98 -27.12 -4.32
CA ALA A 423 -9.77 -27.95 -4.36
C ALA A 423 -9.95 -29.37 -3.81
N LYS A 424 -11.05 -29.63 -3.08
CA LYS A 424 -11.39 -30.95 -2.55
C LYS A 424 -12.15 -31.85 -3.54
N TYR A 425 -12.68 -31.30 -4.63
CA TYR A 425 -13.60 -32.01 -5.53
C TYR A 425 -13.14 -32.04 -6.99
N VAL A 426 -12.26 -31.11 -7.38
CA VAL A 426 -11.78 -30.95 -8.77
C VAL A 426 -10.29 -30.68 -8.80
N SER A 427 -9.64 -31.04 -9.92
CA SER A 427 -8.20 -30.83 -10.10
C SER A 427 -7.80 -29.34 -10.02
N PRO A 428 -6.54 -29.01 -9.66
CA PRO A 428 -6.08 -27.63 -9.52
C PRO A 428 -6.33 -26.76 -10.76
N ALA A 429 -6.16 -27.34 -11.95
CA ALA A 429 -6.41 -26.66 -13.22
C ALA A 429 -7.89 -26.23 -13.38
N VAL A 430 -8.81 -27.03 -12.86
CA VAL A 430 -10.25 -26.74 -12.88
C VAL A 430 -10.61 -25.70 -11.82
N VAL A 431 -9.99 -25.75 -10.63
CA VAL A 431 -10.18 -24.71 -9.60
C VAL A 431 -9.78 -23.34 -10.13
N ASP A 432 -8.64 -23.24 -10.80
CA ASP A 432 -8.15 -21.98 -11.35
C ASP A 432 -9.11 -21.44 -12.45
N GLN A 433 -9.71 -22.31 -13.26
CA GLN A 433 -10.75 -21.94 -14.22
C GLN A 433 -12.05 -21.45 -13.56
N LEU A 434 -12.49 -22.10 -12.47
CA LEU A 434 -13.71 -21.70 -11.73
C LEU A 434 -13.52 -20.40 -10.96
N VAL A 435 -12.31 -20.12 -10.46
CA VAL A 435 -11.95 -18.83 -9.84
C VAL A 435 -11.91 -17.71 -10.88
N ALA A 436 -11.48 -18.02 -12.12
CA ALA A 436 -11.44 -17.06 -13.21
C ALA A 436 -12.85 -16.66 -13.71
N ASP A 437 -13.79 -17.61 -13.74
CA ASP A 437 -15.19 -17.35 -14.14
C ASP A 437 -16.21 -17.94 -13.13
N PRO A 438 -16.52 -17.18 -12.05
CA PRO A 438 -17.49 -17.60 -11.04
C PRO A 438 -18.92 -17.73 -11.56
N SER A 439 -19.24 -17.22 -12.76
CA SER A 439 -20.60 -17.24 -13.29
C SER A 439 -21.07 -18.66 -13.65
N ARG A 440 -20.13 -19.59 -13.84
CA ARG A 440 -20.38 -21.03 -14.02
C ARG A 440 -20.90 -21.73 -12.75
N LEU A 441 -20.92 -21.05 -11.60
CA LEU A 441 -21.34 -21.58 -10.29
C LEU A 441 -22.83 -21.39 -9.97
N LYS A 442 -23.65 -20.97 -10.94
CA LYS A 442 -25.10 -20.82 -10.69
C LYS A 442 -25.80 -22.18 -10.59
N LEU A 443 -26.93 -22.21 -9.88
CA LEU A 443 -27.85 -23.35 -9.86
C LEU A 443 -28.33 -23.66 -11.28
N GLY A 444 -28.42 -24.94 -11.60
CA GLY A 444 -28.74 -25.44 -12.94
C GLY A 444 -27.66 -26.37 -13.46
N GLY A 445 -27.98 -27.06 -14.56
CA GLY A 445 -27.06 -27.95 -15.23
C GLY A 445 -27.29 -27.92 -16.73
N GLU A 446 -26.29 -28.38 -17.47
CA GLU A 446 -26.32 -28.50 -18.92
C GLU A 446 -26.25 -29.97 -19.31
N LYS A 447 -26.93 -30.36 -20.40
CA LYS A 447 -26.71 -31.68 -20.99
C LYS A 447 -25.32 -31.69 -21.61
N ARG A 448 -24.46 -32.58 -21.13
CA ARG A 448 -23.08 -32.68 -21.62
C ARG A 448 -22.66 -34.13 -21.77
N SER A 449 -21.97 -34.44 -22.86
CA SER A 449 -21.32 -35.73 -23.06
C SER A 449 -20.18 -35.89 -22.06
N ILE A 450 -20.30 -36.87 -21.17
CA ILE A 450 -19.29 -37.20 -20.16
C ILE A 450 -19.15 -38.73 -20.05
N SER A 451 -18.00 -39.17 -19.54
CA SER A 451 -17.80 -40.56 -19.10
C SER A 451 -17.93 -40.62 -17.58
N ILE A 452 -18.67 -41.61 -17.09
CA ILE A 452 -19.00 -41.80 -15.68
C ILE A 452 -18.44 -43.14 -15.26
N LEU A 453 -17.77 -43.16 -14.11
CA LEU A 453 -17.22 -44.35 -13.47
C LEU A 453 -17.89 -44.54 -12.11
N PHE A 454 -18.33 -45.75 -11.85
CA PHE A 454 -18.66 -46.26 -10.53
C PHE A 454 -17.70 -47.38 -10.19
N SER A 455 -17.12 -47.36 -9.00
CA SER A 455 -16.44 -48.51 -8.43
C SER A 455 -17.04 -48.89 -7.08
N ASP A 456 -16.94 -50.16 -6.69
CA ASP A 456 -17.38 -50.72 -5.41
C ASP A 456 -16.45 -51.86 -4.98
N LEU A 457 -16.29 -52.09 -3.67
CA LEU A 457 -15.46 -53.18 -3.15
C LEU A 457 -16.31 -54.44 -2.96
N ALA A 458 -15.97 -55.51 -3.68
CA ALA A 458 -16.63 -56.79 -3.58
C ALA A 458 -16.45 -57.40 -2.17
N GLY A 459 -17.57 -57.64 -1.49
CA GLY A 459 -17.58 -58.29 -0.17
C GLY A 459 -17.27 -57.36 1.00
N PHE A 460 -17.16 -56.04 0.78
CA PHE A 460 -16.82 -55.08 1.82
C PHE A 460 -17.83 -55.05 2.98
N THR A 461 -19.13 -55.22 2.71
CA THR A 461 -20.14 -55.31 3.79
C THR A 461 -19.82 -56.44 4.76
N SER A 462 -19.51 -57.63 4.26
CA SER A 462 -19.13 -58.78 5.10
C SER A 462 -17.80 -58.55 5.83
N LEU A 463 -16.86 -57.85 5.20
CA LEU A 463 -15.61 -57.45 5.85
C LEU A 463 -15.87 -56.47 7.00
N SER A 464 -16.78 -55.50 6.82
CA SER A 464 -17.11 -54.49 7.83
C SER A 464 -17.76 -55.05 9.10
N GLU A 465 -18.41 -56.21 9.00
CA GLU A 465 -19.02 -56.92 10.13
C GLU A 465 -18.00 -57.69 10.98
N THR A 466 -16.83 -58.02 10.41
CA THR A 466 -15.84 -58.93 11.02
C THR A 466 -14.55 -58.23 11.45
N MET A 467 -14.25 -57.06 10.87
CA MET A 467 -13.03 -56.30 11.12
C MET A 467 -13.21 -55.26 12.23
N ASP A 468 -12.12 -54.94 12.94
CA ASP A 468 -12.11 -53.85 13.91
C ASP A 468 -12.46 -52.49 13.24
N PRO A 469 -13.38 -51.68 13.80
CA PRO A 469 -13.85 -50.45 13.15
C PRO A 469 -12.75 -49.41 12.88
N GLU A 470 -11.75 -49.28 13.75
CA GLU A 470 -10.68 -48.29 13.55
C GLU A 470 -9.75 -48.74 12.42
N LYS A 471 -9.42 -50.03 12.38
CA LYS A 471 -8.62 -50.60 11.28
C LYS A 471 -9.37 -50.55 9.95
N LEU A 472 -10.67 -50.86 9.95
CA LEU A 472 -11.52 -50.78 8.77
C LEU A 472 -11.58 -49.35 8.23
N LEU A 473 -11.76 -48.36 9.10
CA LEU A 473 -11.80 -46.96 8.71
C LEU A 473 -10.46 -46.49 8.14
N SER A 474 -9.34 -46.92 8.73
CA SER A 474 -8.00 -46.61 8.20
C SER A 474 -7.78 -47.23 6.82
N LEU A 475 -8.17 -48.49 6.65
CA LEU A 475 -8.08 -49.21 5.37
C LEU A 475 -8.92 -48.52 4.30
N LEU A 476 -10.18 -48.20 4.63
CA LEU A 476 -11.12 -47.53 3.73
C LEU A 476 -10.61 -46.14 3.33
N ASN A 477 -10.14 -45.33 4.27
CA ASN A 477 -9.64 -43.99 3.95
C ASN A 477 -8.41 -44.06 3.04
N GLN A 478 -7.47 -44.97 3.30
CA GLN A 478 -6.30 -45.15 2.44
C GLN A 478 -6.71 -45.57 1.02
N TYR A 479 -7.65 -46.51 0.89
CA TYR A 479 -8.21 -46.91 -0.40
C TYR A 479 -8.87 -45.71 -1.12
N LEU A 480 -9.81 -45.02 -0.47
CA LEU A 480 -10.55 -43.91 -1.06
C LEU A 480 -9.62 -42.77 -1.49
N ASP A 481 -8.60 -42.44 -0.69
CA ASP A 481 -7.61 -41.41 -1.01
C ASP A 481 -6.80 -41.76 -2.26
N GLN A 482 -6.34 -43.01 -2.38
CA GLN A 482 -5.59 -43.47 -3.55
C GLN A 482 -6.45 -43.51 -4.82
N MET A 483 -7.71 -43.96 -4.72
CA MET A 483 -8.65 -43.95 -5.83
C MET A 483 -8.97 -42.53 -6.30
N ALA A 484 -9.24 -41.61 -5.35
CA ALA A 484 -9.50 -40.22 -5.65
C ALA A 484 -8.30 -39.52 -6.31
N GLU A 485 -7.08 -39.81 -5.84
CA GLU A 485 -5.87 -39.28 -6.45
C GLU A 485 -5.74 -39.67 -7.93
N ILE A 486 -6.01 -40.93 -8.27
CA ILE A 486 -5.98 -41.42 -9.65
C ILE A 486 -7.04 -40.71 -10.51
N VAL A 487 -8.26 -40.52 -9.99
CA VAL A 487 -9.32 -39.75 -10.68
C VAL A 487 -8.82 -38.35 -11.03
N LEU A 488 -8.28 -37.64 -10.04
CA LEU A 488 -7.83 -36.26 -10.20
C LEU A 488 -6.63 -36.14 -11.16
N GLN A 489 -5.69 -37.09 -11.12
CA GLN A 489 -4.52 -37.12 -12.01
C GLN A 489 -4.92 -37.34 -13.48
N GLU A 490 -5.98 -38.09 -13.74
CA GLU A 490 -6.52 -38.26 -15.11
C GLU A 490 -7.45 -37.12 -15.53
N GLY A 491 -7.61 -36.08 -14.70
CA GLY A 491 -8.46 -34.92 -14.98
C GLY A 491 -9.95 -35.16 -14.74
N GLY A 492 -10.30 -36.20 -13.99
CA GLY A 492 -11.67 -36.48 -13.57
C GLY A 492 -12.13 -35.55 -12.45
N THR A 493 -13.44 -35.46 -12.31
CA THR A 493 -14.13 -34.81 -11.20
C THR A 493 -14.67 -35.89 -10.28
N LEU A 494 -14.27 -35.84 -9.00
CA LEU A 494 -14.80 -36.73 -7.97
C LEU A 494 -16.18 -36.18 -7.55
N ASP A 495 -17.24 -36.95 -7.76
CA ASP A 495 -18.60 -36.56 -7.41
C ASP A 495 -18.84 -36.80 -5.91
N LYS A 496 -18.78 -38.08 -5.50
CA LYS A 496 -18.97 -38.48 -4.10
C LYS A 496 -18.46 -39.89 -3.82
N TYR A 497 -18.28 -40.16 -2.54
CA TYR A 497 -18.18 -41.50 -1.97
C TYR A 497 -19.57 -41.99 -1.54
N ILE A 498 -19.87 -43.26 -1.79
CA ILE A 498 -21.11 -43.92 -1.38
C ILE A 498 -20.73 -45.16 -0.57
N GLY A 499 -20.36 -44.97 0.70
CA GLY A 499 -19.72 -46.03 1.48
C GLY A 499 -18.31 -46.29 0.97
N ASP A 500 -18.06 -47.52 0.50
CA ASP A 500 -16.85 -47.97 -0.18
C ASP A 500 -16.85 -47.72 -1.70
N ALA A 501 -17.98 -47.27 -2.26
CA ALA A 501 -18.08 -46.96 -3.67
C ALA A 501 -17.55 -45.56 -4.02
N VAL A 502 -16.91 -45.44 -5.18
CA VAL A 502 -16.44 -44.17 -5.75
C VAL A 502 -17.25 -43.83 -7.00
N MET A 503 -17.82 -42.62 -7.03
CA MET A 503 -18.44 -42.06 -8.23
C MET A 503 -17.60 -40.90 -8.76
N ALA A 504 -17.20 -40.98 -10.03
CA ALA A 504 -16.43 -39.94 -10.72
C ALA A 504 -16.88 -39.77 -12.17
N PHE A 505 -16.56 -38.61 -12.76
CA PHE A 505 -16.82 -38.37 -14.18
C PHE A 505 -15.78 -37.47 -14.87
N TRP A 506 -15.68 -37.59 -16.19
CA TRP A 506 -14.75 -36.84 -17.05
C TRP A 506 -15.50 -36.08 -18.14
N GLY A 507 -15.01 -34.89 -18.48
CA GLY A 507 -15.64 -34.00 -19.47
C GLY A 507 -16.47 -32.86 -18.86
N ALA A 508 -16.54 -32.77 -17.53
CA ALA A 508 -17.11 -31.64 -16.82
C ALA A 508 -16.39 -31.39 -15.49
N PRO A 509 -16.28 -30.12 -15.00
CA PRO A 509 -16.76 -28.88 -15.64
C PRO A 509 -15.90 -28.42 -16.83
N ALA A 510 -14.65 -28.88 -16.94
CA ALA A 510 -13.79 -28.65 -18.08
C ALA A 510 -14.06 -29.68 -19.19
N ALA A 511 -14.08 -29.23 -20.44
CA ALA A 511 -14.22 -30.13 -21.58
C ALA A 511 -12.96 -30.98 -21.76
N LEU A 512 -13.14 -32.28 -21.92
CA LEU A 512 -12.07 -33.26 -22.18
C LEU A 512 -12.48 -34.11 -23.37
N PRO A 513 -11.98 -33.83 -24.60
CA PRO A 513 -12.36 -34.59 -25.78
C PRO A 513 -12.05 -36.10 -25.69
N ASP A 514 -11.03 -36.46 -24.92
CA ASP A 514 -10.58 -37.82 -24.65
C ASP A 514 -11.17 -38.41 -23.34
N HIS A 515 -12.31 -37.88 -22.86
CA HIS A 515 -12.90 -38.25 -21.56
C HIS A 515 -13.16 -39.77 -21.41
N ALA A 516 -13.55 -40.46 -22.48
CA ALA A 516 -13.80 -41.91 -22.45
C ALA A 516 -12.51 -42.71 -22.27
N LEU A 517 -11.44 -42.34 -22.98
CA LEU A 517 -10.13 -42.97 -22.84
C LEU A 517 -9.56 -42.74 -21.43
N ARG A 518 -9.69 -41.52 -20.89
CA ARG A 518 -9.26 -41.18 -19.53
C ARG A 518 -9.98 -42.01 -18.48
N ALA A 519 -11.30 -42.16 -18.59
CA ALA A 519 -12.09 -42.99 -17.68
C ALA A 519 -11.64 -44.47 -17.73
N CYS A 520 -11.39 -45.02 -18.93
CA CYS A 520 -10.86 -46.39 -19.07
C CYS A 520 -9.45 -46.52 -18.45
N ARG A 521 -8.56 -45.55 -18.70
CA ARG A 521 -7.23 -45.53 -18.09
C ARG A 521 -7.31 -45.43 -16.57
N THR A 522 -8.21 -44.60 -16.03
CA THR A 522 -8.48 -44.54 -14.59
C THR A 522 -8.88 -45.90 -14.06
N ALA A 523 -9.83 -46.59 -14.67
CA ALA A 523 -10.27 -47.91 -14.23
C ALA A 523 -9.12 -48.92 -14.16
N LEU A 524 -8.29 -48.98 -15.21
CA LEU A 524 -7.10 -49.86 -15.24
C LEU A 524 -6.05 -49.48 -14.18
N ARG A 525 -5.81 -48.18 -13.99
CA ARG A 525 -4.87 -47.68 -12.97
C ARG A 525 -5.37 -47.95 -11.56
N MET A 526 -6.68 -47.84 -11.31
CA MET A 526 -7.28 -48.15 -10.02
C MET A 526 -7.11 -49.64 -9.69
N GLN A 527 -7.37 -50.56 -10.63
CA GLN A 527 -7.13 -52.00 -10.41
C GLN A 527 -5.65 -52.30 -10.13
N ARG A 528 -4.74 -51.73 -10.93
CA ARG A 528 -3.29 -51.92 -10.70
C ARG A 528 -2.87 -51.40 -9.33
N ARG A 529 -3.32 -50.21 -8.94
CA ARG A 529 -2.97 -49.62 -7.65
C ARG A 529 -3.57 -50.40 -6.48
N LEU A 530 -4.78 -50.94 -6.63
CA LEU A 530 -5.37 -51.81 -5.62
C LEU A 530 -4.54 -53.07 -5.41
N SER A 531 -4.12 -53.74 -6.50
CA SER A 531 -3.24 -54.90 -6.41
C SER A 531 -1.90 -54.61 -5.73
N GLU A 532 -1.31 -53.43 -5.96
CA GLU A 532 -0.11 -52.98 -5.23
C GLU A 532 -0.40 -52.77 -3.74
N LEU A 533 -1.53 -52.12 -3.40
CA LEU A 533 -1.96 -51.92 -2.02
C LEU A 533 -2.23 -53.25 -1.30
N ASP A 534 -2.83 -54.22 -1.98
CA ASP A 534 -3.07 -55.55 -1.41
C ASP A 534 -1.76 -56.26 -1.06
N GLN A 535 -0.69 -56.08 -1.86
CA GLN A 535 0.64 -56.60 -1.52
C GLN A 535 1.22 -55.90 -0.26
N GLU A 536 1.06 -54.58 -0.15
CA GLU A 536 1.47 -53.80 1.02
C GLU A 536 0.68 -54.20 2.29
N TRP A 537 -0.63 -54.42 2.14
CA TRP A 537 -1.56 -54.81 3.19
C TRP A 537 -1.37 -56.26 3.64
N ALA A 538 -1.11 -57.18 2.72
CA ALA A 538 -0.80 -58.57 3.02
C ALA A 538 0.44 -58.68 3.92
N ALA A 539 1.47 -57.86 3.68
CA ALA A 539 2.65 -57.77 4.55
C ALA A 539 2.33 -57.31 5.99
N SER A 540 1.19 -56.62 6.16
CA SER A 540 0.70 -56.10 7.44
C SER A 540 -0.42 -56.97 8.06
N GLY A 541 -0.74 -58.12 7.45
CA GLY A 541 -1.78 -59.04 7.92
C GLY A 541 -3.22 -58.53 7.70
N LEU A 542 -3.41 -57.62 6.75
CA LEU A 542 -4.72 -57.10 6.35
C LEU A 542 -5.31 -57.95 5.20
N PRO A 543 -6.64 -58.00 5.06
CA PRO A 543 -7.31 -58.78 4.03
C PRO A 543 -7.12 -58.16 2.64
N GLU A 544 -7.12 -59.02 1.62
CA GLU A 544 -7.15 -58.63 0.21
C GLU A 544 -8.52 -58.04 -0.16
N LEU A 545 -8.51 -56.97 -0.95
CA LEU A 545 -9.71 -56.31 -1.43
C LEU A 545 -9.87 -56.52 -2.93
N HIS A 546 -11.11 -56.74 -3.37
CA HIS A 546 -11.42 -56.83 -4.79
C HIS A 546 -12.35 -55.69 -5.18
N MET A 547 -12.06 -55.00 -6.26
CA MET A 547 -12.87 -53.88 -6.73
C MET A 547 -13.52 -54.22 -8.06
N ARG A 548 -14.75 -53.79 -8.23
CA ARG A 548 -15.46 -53.83 -9.52
C ARG A 548 -15.67 -52.42 -10.02
N ILE A 549 -15.59 -52.24 -11.34
CA ILE A 549 -15.70 -50.93 -11.97
C ILE A 549 -16.66 -50.98 -13.16
N GLY A 550 -17.63 -50.07 -13.19
CA GLY A 550 -18.52 -49.84 -14.32
C GLY A 550 -18.29 -48.47 -14.96
N VAL A 551 -18.04 -48.42 -16.27
CA VAL A 551 -17.82 -47.17 -17.00
C VAL A 551 -18.80 -46.99 -18.16
N ASN A 552 -19.60 -45.92 -18.10
CA ASN A 552 -20.52 -45.57 -19.18
C ASN A 552 -20.27 -44.16 -19.73
N THR A 553 -20.50 -43.98 -21.03
CA THR A 553 -20.41 -42.68 -21.70
C THR A 553 -21.78 -42.27 -22.22
N GLY A 554 -22.19 -41.04 -21.93
CA GLY A 554 -23.48 -40.52 -22.37
C GLY A 554 -23.66 -39.05 -22.05
N ALA A 555 -24.87 -38.53 -22.26
CA ALA A 555 -25.18 -37.12 -22.11
C ALA A 555 -26.16 -36.84 -20.93
N PRO A 556 -25.76 -37.05 -19.67
CA PRO A 556 -26.54 -36.62 -18.51
C PRO A 556 -26.57 -35.10 -18.38
N VAL A 557 -27.40 -34.62 -17.46
CA VAL A 557 -27.35 -33.23 -16.99
C VAL A 557 -26.27 -33.12 -15.93
N VAL A 558 -25.30 -32.23 -16.11
CA VAL A 558 -24.21 -31.97 -15.15
C VAL A 558 -24.31 -30.53 -14.67
N GLY A 559 -24.22 -30.30 -13.36
CA GLY A 559 -24.28 -28.96 -12.80
C GLY A 559 -24.45 -28.93 -11.29
N ASN A 560 -24.75 -27.75 -10.77
CA ASN A 560 -25.10 -27.56 -9.35
C ASN A 560 -26.56 -27.97 -9.14
N ILE A 561 -26.76 -29.14 -8.54
CA ILE A 561 -28.07 -29.77 -8.37
C ILE A 561 -28.40 -29.88 -6.88
N GLY A 562 -29.59 -29.45 -6.48
CA GLY A 562 -30.07 -29.46 -5.10
C GLY A 562 -30.98 -28.28 -4.78
N GLY A 563 -31.18 -28.01 -3.49
CA GLY A 563 -31.96 -26.85 -3.03
C GLY A 563 -31.09 -25.60 -2.88
N GLU A 564 -31.70 -24.41 -2.80
CA GLU A 564 -30.98 -23.12 -2.70
C GLU A 564 -29.95 -23.07 -1.56
N LYS A 565 -30.18 -23.82 -0.47
CA LYS A 565 -29.31 -23.85 0.72
C LYS A 565 -28.26 -24.95 0.68
N ARG A 566 -28.44 -25.98 -0.15
CA ARG A 566 -27.54 -27.14 -0.25
C ARG A 566 -27.67 -27.77 -1.63
N PHE A 567 -26.60 -27.66 -2.41
CA PHE A 567 -26.47 -28.20 -3.75
C PHE A 567 -25.10 -28.86 -3.90
N ASP A 568 -25.04 -29.90 -4.71
CA ASP A 568 -23.82 -30.63 -5.05
C ASP A 568 -23.55 -30.47 -6.55
N TYR A 569 -22.28 -30.36 -6.95
CA TYR A 569 -21.91 -30.41 -8.36
C TYR A 569 -21.84 -31.87 -8.80
N THR A 570 -22.89 -32.36 -9.46
CA THR A 570 -23.10 -33.79 -9.72
C THR A 570 -23.73 -34.01 -11.11
N ALA A 571 -23.73 -35.25 -11.57
CA ALA A 571 -24.36 -35.67 -12.82
C ALA A 571 -25.67 -36.43 -12.55
N LEU A 572 -26.74 -36.13 -13.30
CA LEU A 572 -28.02 -36.84 -13.23
C LEU A 572 -28.52 -37.24 -14.63
N GLY A 573 -29.05 -38.46 -14.72
CA GLY A 573 -29.76 -38.96 -15.89
C GLY A 573 -29.47 -40.43 -16.18
N ASP A 574 -30.09 -40.95 -17.24
CA ASP A 574 -30.03 -42.36 -17.61
C ASP A 574 -28.60 -42.89 -17.81
N ALA A 575 -27.68 -42.03 -18.26
CA ALA A 575 -26.28 -42.39 -18.42
C ALA A 575 -25.59 -42.71 -17.09
N VAL A 576 -25.94 -42.01 -16.00
CA VAL A 576 -25.44 -42.27 -14.64
C VAL A 576 -25.99 -43.58 -14.13
N ASN A 577 -27.29 -43.82 -14.33
CA ASN A 577 -27.96 -45.06 -13.93
C ASN A 577 -27.39 -46.28 -14.66
N LEU A 578 -26.99 -46.15 -15.93
CA LEU A 578 -26.34 -47.24 -16.66
C LEU A 578 -24.95 -47.53 -16.10
N ALA A 579 -24.13 -46.50 -15.82
CA ALA A 579 -22.81 -46.69 -15.21
C ALA A 579 -22.90 -47.45 -13.87
N ALA A 580 -23.84 -47.03 -13.00
CA ALA A 580 -24.09 -47.66 -11.71
C ALA A 580 -24.62 -49.11 -11.81
N ARG A 581 -25.15 -49.52 -12.97
CA ARG A 581 -25.59 -50.91 -13.22
C ARG A 581 -24.49 -51.78 -13.81
N LEU A 582 -23.50 -51.20 -14.48
CA LEU A 582 -22.37 -51.95 -15.04
C LEU A 582 -21.46 -52.47 -13.93
N GLU A 583 -21.20 -51.68 -12.88
CA GLU A 583 -20.38 -52.12 -11.74
C GLU A 583 -20.88 -53.45 -11.14
N PRO A 584 -22.13 -53.58 -10.67
CA PRO A 584 -22.56 -54.82 -10.03
C PRO A 584 -22.69 -55.97 -11.04
N ALA A 585 -22.87 -55.66 -12.33
CA ALA A 585 -22.91 -56.65 -13.40
C ALA A 585 -21.57 -57.37 -13.59
N CYS A 586 -20.45 -56.75 -13.21
CA CYS A 586 -19.11 -57.37 -13.24
C CYS A 586 -19.10 -58.74 -12.54
N LYS A 587 -19.85 -58.87 -11.42
CA LYS A 587 -20.00 -60.14 -10.68
C LYS A 587 -20.55 -61.27 -11.55
N SER A 588 -21.51 -60.97 -12.42
CA SER A 588 -22.19 -62.00 -13.22
C SER A 588 -21.28 -62.55 -14.32
N TYR A 589 -20.42 -61.69 -14.86
CA TYR A 589 -19.45 -62.05 -15.89
C TYR A 589 -18.11 -62.49 -15.33
N HIS A 590 -17.90 -62.43 -14.01
CA HIS A 590 -16.63 -62.76 -13.36
C HIS A 590 -15.47 -61.92 -13.91
N VAL A 591 -15.75 -60.63 -14.10
CA VAL A 591 -14.77 -59.64 -14.58
C VAL A 591 -14.62 -58.51 -13.57
N GLU A 592 -13.57 -57.72 -13.72
CA GLU A 592 -13.26 -56.59 -12.84
C GLU A 592 -13.77 -55.26 -13.38
N ILE A 593 -13.73 -55.06 -14.70
CA ILE A 593 -14.07 -53.79 -15.34
C ILE A 593 -15.06 -54.03 -16.49
N LEU A 594 -16.24 -53.43 -16.40
CA LEU A 594 -17.22 -53.40 -17.49
C LEU A 594 -17.35 -51.99 -18.07
N ILE A 595 -17.38 -51.92 -19.40
CA ILE A 595 -17.62 -50.67 -20.12
C ILE A 595 -18.79 -50.80 -21.09
N SER A 596 -19.55 -49.72 -21.23
CA SER A 596 -20.62 -49.62 -22.22
C SER A 596 -20.07 -49.54 -23.66
N HIS A 597 -20.91 -49.87 -24.64
CA HIS A 597 -20.63 -49.60 -26.05
C HIS A 597 -20.21 -48.15 -26.35
N ASN A 598 -20.88 -47.15 -25.78
CA ASN A 598 -20.52 -45.75 -25.99
C ASN A 598 -19.12 -45.43 -25.46
N THR A 599 -18.71 -46.05 -24.35
CA THR A 599 -17.36 -45.90 -23.80
C THR A 599 -16.33 -46.54 -24.73
N ARG A 600 -16.59 -47.76 -25.23
CA ARG A 600 -15.72 -48.43 -26.21
C ARG A 600 -15.55 -47.62 -27.49
N VAL A 601 -16.64 -47.07 -28.03
CA VAL A 601 -16.61 -46.22 -29.22
C VAL A 601 -15.83 -44.92 -28.93
N GLY A 602 -16.10 -44.27 -27.79
CA GLY A 602 -15.45 -43.02 -27.41
C GLY A 602 -13.95 -43.16 -27.11
N ALA A 603 -13.51 -44.31 -26.59
CA ALA A 603 -12.10 -44.60 -26.34
C ALA A 603 -11.34 -45.06 -27.60
N GLY A 604 -12.05 -45.50 -28.64
CA GLY A 604 -11.48 -45.94 -29.91
C GLY A 604 -10.54 -47.15 -29.75
N ASP A 605 -9.58 -47.28 -30.66
CA ASP A 605 -8.63 -48.40 -30.68
C ASP A 605 -7.48 -48.25 -29.68
N ALA A 606 -7.55 -47.24 -28.80
CA ALA A 606 -6.59 -47.05 -27.72
C ALA A 606 -6.84 -47.98 -26.51
N VAL A 607 -7.98 -48.68 -26.50
CA VAL A 607 -8.35 -49.65 -25.45
C VAL A 607 -8.52 -51.05 -26.05
N LEU A 608 -8.09 -52.05 -25.29
CA LEU A 608 -8.26 -53.46 -25.62
C LEU A 608 -9.46 -53.98 -24.83
N VAL A 609 -10.39 -54.64 -25.52
CA VAL A 609 -11.64 -55.09 -24.94
C VAL A 609 -12.04 -56.46 -25.49
N ARG A 610 -12.87 -57.19 -24.73
CA ARG A 610 -13.68 -58.28 -25.28
C ARG A 610 -15.16 -57.97 -25.11
N GLU A 611 -15.96 -58.30 -26.12
CA GLU A 611 -17.41 -58.18 -26.01
C GLU A 611 -17.92 -59.31 -25.13
N LEU A 612 -18.79 -59.01 -24.16
CA LEU A 612 -19.31 -60.04 -23.25
C LEU A 612 -20.74 -60.39 -23.58
N ASP A 613 -21.64 -59.41 -23.59
CA ASP A 613 -23.08 -59.68 -23.68
C ASP A 613 -23.89 -58.45 -24.12
N LEU A 614 -25.20 -58.66 -24.28
CA LEU A 614 -26.20 -57.63 -24.53
C LEU A 614 -27.04 -57.43 -23.25
N LEU A 615 -26.80 -56.35 -22.51
CA LEU A 615 -27.55 -56.04 -21.29
C LEU A 615 -28.83 -55.26 -21.60
N ALA A 616 -29.96 -55.76 -21.09
CA ALA A 616 -31.22 -55.01 -21.09
C ALA A 616 -31.18 -53.89 -20.05
N VAL A 617 -31.36 -52.64 -20.49
CA VAL A 617 -31.48 -51.50 -19.59
C VAL A 617 -32.96 -51.26 -19.30
N TYR A 618 -33.36 -51.33 -18.02
CA TYR A 618 -34.74 -51.06 -17.60
C TYR A 618 -35.19 -49.69 -18.13
N GLY A 619 -36.27 -49.68 -18.92
CA GLY A 619 -36.81 -48.46 -19.56
C GLY A 619 -36.31 -48.18 -20.98
N LYS A 620 -35.38 -48.97 -21.54
CA LYS A 620 -34.97 -48.91 -22.96
C LYS A 620 -35.42 -50.15 -23.73
N ARG A 621 -35.81 -49.96 -24.99
CA ARG A 621 -36.25 -51.06 -25.88
C ARG A 621 -35.08 -51.83 -26.48
N GLU A 622 -33.92 -51.19 -26.65
CA GLU A 622 -32.75 -51.79 -27.27
C GLU A 622 -31.73 -52.20 -26.20
N PRO A 623 -31.23 -53.44 -26.22
CA PRO A 623 -30.17 -53.89 -25.33
C PRO A 623 -28.85 -53.19 -25.67
N VAL A 624 -27.99 -53.01 -24.66
CA VAL A 624 -26.70 -52.33 -24.82
C VAL A 624 -25.57 -53.36 -24.79
N PRO A 625 -24.70 -53.42 -25.82
CA PRO A 625 -23.49 -54.22 -25.77
C PRO A 625 -22.58 -53.77 -24.64
N VAL A 626 -22.08 -54.74 -23.87
CA VAL A 626 -21.11 -54.50 -22.81
C VAL A 626 -19.81 -55.24 -23.11
N TYR A 627 -18.72 -54.62 -22.68
CA TYR A 627 -17.38 -55.09 -22.96
C TYR A 627 -16.61 -55.17 -21.66
N GLU A 628 -15.75 -56.17 -21.52
CA GLU A 628 -14.69 -56.14 -20.52
C GLU A 628 -13.56 -55.24 -21.03
N LEU A 629 -13.02 -54.38 -20.16
CA LEU A 629 -11.81 -53.63 -20.44
C LEU A 629 -10.57 -54.42 -20.01
N LEU A 630 -9.76 -54.84 -20.97
CA LEU A 630 -8.58 -55.70 -20.76
C LEU A 630 -7.29 -54.89 -20.53
N GLY A 631 -7.17 -53.73 -21.17
CA GLY A 631 -5.92 -52.95 -21.14
C GLY A 631 -5.93 -51.78 -22.12
N LEU A 632 -4.77 -51.15 -22.27
CA LEU A 632 -4.51 -50.13 -23.29
C LEU A 632 -3.83 -50.75 -24.51
N ALA A 633 -3.97 -50.10 -25.66
CA ALA A 633 -3.28 -50.51 -26.87
C ALA A 633 -1.75 -50.48 -26.66
N GLY A 634 -1.08 -51.59 -26.94
CA GLY A 634 0.35 -51.77 -26.71
C GLY A 634 0.72 -52.49 -25.42
N ASP A 635 -0.24 -52.74 -24.52
CA ASP A 635 -0.05 -53.69 -23.42
C ASP A 635 0.15 -55.11 -23.99
N GLU A 636 0.94 -55.96 -23.31
CA GLU A 636 1.25 -57.34 -23.73
C GLU A 636 0.02 -58.27 -23.65
N VAL A 637 -0.99 -58.04 -24.48
CA VAL A 637 -2.13 -58.96 -24.68
C VAL A 637 -1.74 -60.14 -25.59
N SER A 638 -0.48 -60.17 -26.05
CA SER A 638 0.13 -61.26 -26.82
C SER A 638 -0.06 -62.64 -26.18
N SER A 639 -0.11 -62.72 -24.84
CA SER A 639 -0.29 -63.97 -24.08
C SER A 639 -1.73 -64.49 -24.06
N ARG A 640 -2.73 -63.63 -24.32
CA ARG A 640 -4.17 -63.98 -24.30
C ARG A 640 -4.85 -63.90 -25.67
N ALA A 641 -4.12 -63.57 -26.73
CA ALA A 641 -4.68 -63.38 -28.07
C ALA A 641 -5.39 -64.63 -28.61
N GLU A 642 -4.84 -65.83 -28.35
CA GLU A 642 -5.46 -67.09 -28.77
C GLU A 642 -6.74 -67.37 -27.99
N LEU A 643 -6.75 -67.12 -26.67
CA LEU A 643 -7.94 -67.25 -25.84
C LEU A 643 -9.07 -66.34 -26.31
N LEU A 644 -8.76 -65.06 -26.55
CA LEU A 644 -9.75 -64.08 -27.03
C LEU A 644 -10.31 -64.47 -28.40
N GLN A 645 -9.47 -65.01 -29.29
CA GLN A 645 -9.94 -65.49 -30.59
C GLN A 645 -10.88 -66.70 -30.44
N GLN A 646 -10.59 -67.64 -29.55
CA GLN A 646 -11.50 -68.76 -29.27
C GLN A 646 -12.81 -68.25 -28.66
N TYR A 647 -12.72 -67.33 -27.70
CA TYR A 647 -13.88 -66.72 -27.06
C TYR A 647 -14.78 -66.00 -28.08
N ASP A 648 -14.23 -65.17 -28.97
CA ASP A 648 -14.99 -64.46 -29.99
C ASP A 648 -15.72 -65.41 -30.96
N ARG A 649 -15.04 -66.51 -31.35
CA ARG A 649 -15.66 -67.56 -32.17
C ARG A 649 -16.77 -68.28 -31.40
N GLY A 650 -16.56 -68.57 -30.12
CA GLY A 650 -17.55 -69.15 -29.23
C GLY A 650 -18.78 -68.27 -29.09
N LEU A 651 -18.60 -66.96 -28.88
CA LEU A 651 -19.69 -66.00 -28.75
C LEU A 651 -20.48 -65.86 -30.07
N ALA A 652 -19.79 -65.87 -31.21
CA ALA A 652 -20.43 -65.86 -32.52
C ALA A 652 -21.25 -67.15 -32.78
N ALA A 653 -20.71 -68.32 -32.46
CA ALA A 653 -21.42 -69.60 -32.57
C ALA A 653 -22.63 -69.65 -31.62
N PHE A 654 -22.47 -69.16 -30.38
CA PHE A 654 -23.53 -69.08 -29.39
C PHE A 654 -24.70 -68.22 -29.88
N ARG A 655 -24.40 -67.06 -30.50
CA ARG A 655 -25.39 -66.17 -31.13
C ARG A 655 -26.03 -66.76 -32.39
N ASN A 656 -25.37 -67.72 -33.05
CA ASN A 656 -25.97 -68.46 -34.15
C ASN A 656 -26.76 -69.70 -33.67
N ARG A 657 -26.89 -69.90 -32.35
CA ARG A 657 -27.54 -71.05 -31.71
C ARG A 657 -26.84 -72.38 -31.99
N ASP A 658 -25.59 -72.34 -32.41
CA ASP A 658 -24.74 -73.52 -32.53
C ASP A 658 -24.04 -73.76 -31.19
N PHE A 659 -24.79 -74.25 -30.21
CA PHE A 659 -24.32 -74.38 -28.83
C PHE A 659 -23.23 -75.44 -28.67
N GLU A 660 -23.21 -76.45 -29.54
CA GLU A 660 -22.19 -77.50 -29.54
C GLU A 660 -20.85 -76.95 -30.04
N LEU A 661 -20.87 -76.18 -31.13
CA LEU A 661 -19.67 -75.49 -31.62
C LEU A 661 -19.20 -74.39 -30.66
N ALA A 662 -20.14 -73.63 -30.08
CA ALA A 662 -19.84 -72.64 -29.06
C ALA A 662 -19.15 -73.27 -27.84
N LEU A 663 -19.68 -74.40 -27.35
CA LEU A 663 -19.10 -75.14 -26.24
C LEU A 663 -17.65 -75.57 -26.53
N GLN A 664 -17.35 -76.07 -27.73
CA GLN A 664 -15.99 -76.45 -28.12
C GLN A 664 -15.04 -75.25 -28.07
N TYR A 665 -15.45 -74.09 -28.58
CA TYR A 665 -14.63 -72.88 -28.56
C TYR A 665 -14.42 -72.34 -27.14
N PHE A 666 -15.45 -72.32 -26.30
CA PHE A 666 -15.29 -71.88 -24.91
C PHE A 666 -14.47 -72.88 -24.07
N GLN A 667 -14.59 -74.18 -24.32
CA GLN A 667 -13.73 -75.19 -23.69
C GLN A 667 -12.27 -75.00 -24.09
N ALA A 668 -11.98 -74.77 -25.38
CA ALA A 668 -10.63 -74.44 -25.84
C ALA A 668 -10.09 -73.16 -25.18
N ALA A 669 -10.94 -72.15 -24.96
CA ALA A 669 -10.57 -70.95 -24.21
C ALA A 669 -10.23 -71.26 -22.73
N THR A 670 -11.03 -72.11 -22.06
CA THR A 670 -10.75 -72.54 -20.67
C THR A 670 -9.53 -73.47 -20.53
N GLU A 671 -9.14 -74.19 -21.59
CA GLU A 671 -7.89 -74.96 -21.61
C GLU A 671 -6.66 -74.03 -21.63
N LEU A 672 -6.79 -72.85 -22.26
CA LEU A 672 -5.73 -71.84 -22.31
C LEU A 672 -5.60 -71.06 -20.99
N ASP A 673 -6.72 -70.68 -20.38
CA ASP A 673 -6.77 -70.08 -19.04
C ASP A 673 -7.93 -70.67 -18.24
N PRO A 674 -7.66 -71.63 -17.33
CA PRO A 674 -8.69 -72.24 -16.50
C PRO A 674 -9.41 -71.26 -15.59
N ASN A 675 -8.89 -70.06 -15.36
CA ASN A 675 -9.49 -69.04 -14.50
C ASN A 675 -10.26 -67.96 -15.30
N ASP A 676 -10.43 -68.12 -16.61
CA ASP A 676 -11.19 -67.15 -17.41
C ASP A 676 -12.69 -67.21 -17.14
N GLY A 677 -13.16 -66.28 -16.30
CA GLY A 677 -14.54 -66.19 -15.84
C GLY A 677 -15.58 -66.19 -16.96
N PRO A 678 -15.48 -65.31 -17.98
CA PRO A 678 -16.43 -65.31 -19.09
C PRO A 678 -16.47 -66.61 -19.89
N SER A 679 -15.33 -67.27 -20.16
CA SER A 679 -15.35 -68.56 -20.86
C SER A 679 -16.06 -69.63 -20.04
N GLN A 680 -15.81 -69.71 -18.72
CA GLN A 680 -16.50 -70.63 -17.82
C GLN A 680 -18.02 -70.38 -17.81
N LEU A 681 -18.44 -69.12 -17.67
CA LEU A 681 -19.84 -68.75 -17.69
C LEU A 681 -20.53 -69.21 -18.98
N TYR A 682 -19.86 -69.03 -20.12
CA TYR A 682 -20.43 -69.44 -21.40
C TYR A 682 -20.41 -70.96 -21.62
N VAL A 683 -19.46 -71.71 -21.05
CA VAL A 683 -19.52 -73.19 -20.98
C VAL A 683 -20.78 -73.63 -20.23
N GLU A 684 -21.06 -73.04 -19.06
CA GLU A 684 -22.26 -73.33 -18.28
C GLU A 684 -23.54 -73.01 -19.08
N ARG A 685 -23.60 -71.83 -19.70
CA ARG A 685 -24.73 -71.42 -20.55
C ARG A 685 -24.93 -72.33 -21.76
N CYS A 686 -23.85 -72.78 -22.41
CA CYS A 686 -23.93 -73.72 -23.52
C CYS A 686 -24.52 -75.05 -23.04
N HIS A 687 -24.05 -75.59 -21.92
CA HIS A 687 -24.62 -76.81 -21.35
C HIS A 687 -26.10 -76.65 -21.03
N GLU A 688 -26.52 -75.53 -20.44
CA GLU A 688 -27.92 -75.25 -20.14
C GLU A 688 -28.76 -75.17 -21.43
N CYS A 689 -28.28 -74.48 -22.47
CA CYS A 689 -28.98 -74.35 -23.75
C CYS A 689 -29.03 -75.65 -24.55
N ILE A 690 -28.04 -76.54 -24.43
CA ILE A 690 -28.07 -77.88 -25.05
C ILE A 690 -29.12 -78.76 -24.37
N LEU A 691 -29.18 -78.71 -23.03
CA LEU A 691 -30.17 -79.47 -22.26
C LEU A 691 -31.60 -78.91 -22.44
N ASN A 692 -31.73 -77.58 -22.53
CA ASN A 692 -32.99 -76.87 -22.68
C ASN A 692 -32.90 -75.83 -23.82
N PRO A 693 -33.10 -76.25 -25.09
CA PRO A 693 -32.97 -75.35 -26.23
C PRO A 693 -33.93 -74.15 -26.14
N PRO A 694 -33.43 -72.90 -26.29
CA PRO A 694 -34.27 -71.71 -26.22
C PRO A 694 -35.23 -71.63 -27.42
N PRO A 695 -36.39 -70.96 -27.26
CA PRO A 695 -37.40 -70.83 -28.30
C PRO A 695 -36.86 -70.05 -29.52
N ALA A 696 -37.55 -70.17 -30.66
CA ALA A 696 -37.08 -69.63 -31.94
C ALA A 696 -36.96 -68.10 -31.98
N ASP A 697 -37.65 -67.39 -31.09
CA ASP A 697 -37.67 -65.94 -30.94
C ASP A 697 -36.73 -65.42 -29.83
N TRP A 698 -35.84 -66.27 -29.31
CA TRP A 698 -34.85 -65.87 -28.32
C TRP A 698 -33.83 -64.89 -28.91
N ASP A 699 -33.67 -63.74 -28.26
CA ASP A 699 -32.88 -62.60 -28.74
C ASP A 699 -31.49 -62.48 -28.10
N PHE A 700 -31.02 -63.52 -27.40
CA PHE A 700 -29.72 -63.57 -26.72
C PHE A 700 -29.53 -62.52 -25.61
N VAL A 701 -30.56 -61.74 -25.30
CA VAL A 701 -30.50 -60.71 -24.27
C VAL A 701 -30.79 -61.35 -22.93
N GLU A 702 -29.83 -61.29 -22.02
CA GLU A 702 -30.06 -61.70 -20.64
C GLU A 702 -30.95 -60.63 -19.95
N ARG A 703 -32.26 -60.84 -20.00
CA ARG A 703 -33.24 -59.98 -19.34
C ARG A 703 -33.35 -60.35 -17.87
N ARG A 704 -32.32 -60.04 -17.07
CA ARG A 704 -32.45 -60.14 -15.62
C ARG A 704 -33.37 -59.03 -15.13
N THR A 705 -34.53 -59.41 -14.58
CA THR A 705 -35.23 -58.56 -13.62
C THR A 705 -34.38 -58.51 -12.36
N VAL A 706 -33.41 -57.59 -12.34
CA VAL A 706 -32.73 -57.20 -11.11
C VAL A 706 -33.82 -56.60 -10.22
N LYS A 707 -34.24 -57.31 -9.17
CA LYS A 707 -35.04 -56.70 -8.11
C LYS A 707 -34.16 -55.58 -7.53
N GLY A 708 -34.68 -54.36 -7.68
CA GLY A 708 -33.99 -53.14 -7.28
C GLY A 708 -33.81 -53.00 -5.78
#